data_AF-A0A5N7B447-F1
#
_entry.id   AF-A0A5N7B447-F1
#
_cell.length_a   1.000
_cell.length_b   1.000
_cell.length_c   1.000
_cell.angle_alpha   90.00
_cell.angle_beta   90.00
_cell.angle_gamma   90.00
#
_symmetry.space_group_name_H-M   'P 1'
#
loop_
_entity.id
_entity.type
_entity.pdbx_description
1 polymer ?
#
loop_
_entity_poly.entity_id
_entity_poly.type
_entity_poly.pdbx_seq_one_letter_code
_entity_poly.pdbx_strand_id
1 'polypeptide(L)'
;MPIPKQNRTVDTDNIQGSVWPRLPKFYESYLFFKITKKERFREHLRTVLDQGLITTGTECEDHLKAVGEFEEACAHSRRAVPESDRVPFTAINIAFTHVGLLKVEHPDVEVNFAMAQEDDPDEYCRDRINEGLFEKGMFDDLVYEGADSPPALDPDFRAPVGNETKTGAERWAWRVDGVFIVAAHSAKALRDKIGVLEDAFKTGDADESSMRVAFRRDGRVRPNENRGKEHFGYEDHISQPKIEGLDDPPARGEPQACPPGYIFLGHEGDPDRRRGPKWAKEGSFLVFRQLDQKVPEFEDFLARKASEVPGTNYSGPNGAEKLGAHLMGRWKSGAPVAKAIDEDNPDLAFDNKFDFRPKKSIKSCPFAAHIRKMRPRADKKRDVGEEEDDDCEPLRELGEDEAYDEGQKEDASVILRRGITFGPELTDEEKRQKKTIEHRGMYFTCYQSLIRDGFNFLMTRWASNSSFPEYKTKTFPDGPGMDPFVNQRLRTDHPEGHISLYDGINANRTVKLDLGISPWVDQKGGEYFFTPSIRALREQFSTENPNAQTECEVLPEDPAMARLQAKIDELEQANKALEQITQERVKDITTLQAQLKESEESHRKYVEETSKGTVLGYAGLIHLDFLNTLSDVDLRQLKQQVKDALAHLAGDVDWRHWQSIIRELNSKYGFQLLYGSGGHYEGRHWKEWKEIQYSANNSDYDRTVAFRNRIGQWCNNSKWNAEGGDAAGSALMWLTFIIQLHDVLQVYRPDVC
;
A
#
# COMPACT_ATOMS: atom_id res chain seq x y z
N MET A 1 7.84 -26.52 -4.49
CA MET A 1 8.62 -26.27 -3.26
C MET A 1 9.34 -24.96 -3.49
N PRO A 2 9.19 -23.97 -2.60
CA PRO A 2 9.67 -22.61 -2.83
C PRO A 2 11.13 -22.61 -3.28
N ILE A 3 11.47 -21.66 -4.12
CA ILE A 3 12.78 -21.56 -4.80
C ILE A 3 13.89 -21.80 -3.76
N PRO A 4 14.90 -22.66 -4.05
CA PRO A 4 15.98 -22.92 -3.11
C PRO A 4 16.63 -21.63 -2.64
N LYS A 5 16.95 -21.53 -1.34
CA LYS A 5 17.41 -20.29 -0.70
C LYS A 5 18.58 -19.62 -1.44
N GLN A 6 19.50 -20.40 -2.00
CA GLN A 6 20.66 -19.88 -2.75
C GLN A 6 20.29 -19.16 -4.05
N ASN A 7 19.09 -19.39 -4.58
CA ASN A 7 18.61 -18.84 -5.85
C ASN A 7 17.59 -17.71 -5.65
N ARG A 8 17.33 -17.29 -4.41
CA ARG A 8 16.34 -16.25 -4.10
C ARG A 8 16.92 -14.86 -4.31
N THR A 9 16.08 -13.96 -4.80
CA THR A 9 16.41 -12.54 -4.93
C THR A 9 16.28 -11.78 -3.62
N VAL A 10 15.42 -12.24 -2.72
CA VAL A 10 15.18 -11.70 -1.37
C VAL A 10 15.82 -12.63 -0.34
N ASP A 11 16.61 -12.08 0.57
CA ASP A 11 17.24 -12.85 1.65
C ASP A 11 16.27 -13.07 2.81
N THR A 12 15.86 -14.33 3.01
CA THR A 12 14.89 -14.71 4.04
C THR A 12 15.44 -14.66 5.46
N ASP A 13 16.77 -14.62 5.65
CA ASP A 13 17.37 -14.35 6.96
C ASP A 13 17.38 -12.86 7.30
N ASN A 14 17.31 -11.99 6.27
CA ASN A 14 17.38 -10.55 6.46
C ASN A 14 16.00 -9.88 6.54
N ILE A 15 14.93 -10.53 6.07
CA ILE A 15 13.57 -10.02 6.25
C ILE A 15 12.95 -10.50 7.56
N GLN A 16 12.09 -9.67 8.15
CA GLN A 16 11.25 -10.07 9.28
C GLN A 16 10.12 -11.00 8.82
N GLY A 17 9.87 -12.07 9.60
CA GLY A 17 8.97 -13.16 9.23
C GLY A 17 7.49 -12.78 9.10
N SER A 18 7.07 -11.64 9.66
CA SER A 18 5.72 -11.11 9.54
C SER A 18 5.38 -10.65 8.12
N VAL A 19 6.38 -10.28 7.32
CA VAL A 19 6.20 -9.93 5.91
C VAL A 19 6.00 -11.21 5.08
N TRP A 20 7.03 -12.06 5.04
CA TRP A 20 7.02 -13.33 4.33
C TRP A 20 7.76 -14.42 5.12
N PRO A 21 7.23 -15.67 5.17
CA PRO A 21 5.95 -16.09 4.62
C PRO A 21 4.75 -15.60 5.44
N ARG A 22 4.91 -15.53 6.77
CA ARG A 22 4.01 -14.95 7.80
C ARG A 22 4.46 -15.50 9.15
N LEU A 23 4.08 -14.85 10.25
CA LEU A 23 4.24 -15.43 11.57
C LEU A 23 3.28 -16.62 11.78
N PRO A 24 3.76 -17.82 12.14
CA PRO A 24 2.91 -18.90 12.67
C PRO A 24 2.18 -18.43 13.92
N LYS A 25 0.84 -18.50 13.91
CA LYS A 25 0.02 -17.92 14.99
C LYS A 25 -1.29 -18.66 15.24
N PHE A 26 -1.60 -18.82 16.52
CA PHE A 26 -2.95 -19.00 17.04
C PHE A 26 -3.39 -17.78 17.85
N TYR A 27 -2.43 -17.13 18.50
CA TYR A 27 -2.58 -15.88 19.20
C TYR A 27 -1.53 -14.89 18.70
N GLU A 28 -1.90 -13.62 18.64
CA GLU A 28 -1.01 -12.54 18.24
C GLU A 28 -1.34 -11.28 19.03
N SER A 29 -0.32 -10.57 19.50
CA SER A 29 -0.46 -9.32 20.24
C SER A 29 0.32 -8.24 19.53
N TYR A 30 -0.35 -7.11 19.29
CA TYR A 30 0.29 -5.87 18.86
C TYR A 30 0.55 -5.01 20.09
N LEU A 31 1.82 -4.84 20.43
CA LEU A 31 2.28 -4.00 21.54
C LEU A 31 2.76 -2.67 20.97
N PHE A 32 1.88 -1.68 20.98
CA PHE A 32 2.23 -0.34 20.55
C PHE A 32 3.03 0.35 21.65
N PHE A 33 4.15 0.97 21.30
CA PHE A 33 5.07 1.52 22.29
C PHE A 33 5.45 2.97 22.00
N LYS A 34 5.96 3.63 23.04
CA LYS A 34 6.63 4.92 22.95
C LYS A 34 8.04 4.82 23.51
N ILE A 35 8.98 5.38 22.76
CA ILE A 35 10.38 5.49 23.14
C ILE A 35 10.52 6.67 24.09
N THR A 36 11.03 6.41 25.29
CA THR A 36 11.23 7.40 26.35
C THR A 36 12.67 7.87 26.44
N LYS A 37 13.64 7.00 26.12
CA LYS A 37 15.09 7.29 26.11
C LYS A 37 15.71 6.73 24.82
N LYS A 38 16.08 7.61 23.88
CA LYS A 38 16.51 7.24 22.52
C LYS A 38 17.75 6.34 22.53
N GLU A 39 18.81 6.76 23.19
CA GLU A 39 20.11 6.10 23.20
C GLU A 39 20.01 4.72 23.85
N ARG A 40 19.38 4.66 25.03
CA ARG A 40 19.16 3.40 25.74
C ARG A 40 18.23 2.46 24.97
N PHE A 41 17.26 2.99 24.21
CA PHE A 41 16.42 2.15 23.36
C PHE A 41 17.23 1.45 22.29
N ARG A 42 18.18 2.16 21.66
CA ARG A 42 19.10 1.59 20.67
C ARG A 42 19.99 0.48 21.27
N GLU A 43 20.43 0.63 22.52
CA GLU A 43 21.20 -0.40 23.25
C GLU A 43 20.35 -1.63 23.60
N HIS A 44 19.13 -1.42 24.12
CA HIS A 44 18.20 -2.51 24.42
C HIS A 44 17.78 -3.25 23.14
N LEU A 45 17.51 -2.52 22.05
CA LEU A 45 17.22 -3.11 20.74
C LEU A 45 18.41 -3.95 20.24
N ARG A 46 19.66 -3.49 20.45
CA ARG A 46 20.84 -4.28 20.11
C ARG A 46 20.86 -5.60 20.87
N THR A 47 20.58 -5.56 22.18
CA THR A 47 20.51 -6.76 23.03
C THR A 47 19.45 -7.75 22.52
N VAL A 48 18.27 -7.26 22.12
CA VAL A 48 17.19 -8.06 21.54
C VAL A 48 17.62 -8.74 20.24
N LEU A 49 18.37 -8.03 19.40
CA LEU A 49 18.92 -8.57 18.14
C LEU A 49 20.03 -9.61 18.39
N ASP A 50 20.91 -9.36 19.36
CA ASP A 50 22.02 -10.27 19.70
C ASP A 50 21.52 -11.57 20.35
N GLN A 51 20.41 -11.51 21.08
CA GLN A 51 19.69 -12.68 21.60
C GLN A 51 18.88 -13.43 20.53
N GLY A 52 18.82 -12.93 19.28
CA GLY A 52 18.05 -13.55 18.20
C GLY A 52 16.54 -13.54 18.46
N LEU A 53 16.02 -12.53 19.17
CA LEU A 53 14.59 -12.48 19.51
C LEU A 53 13.71 -12.05 18.33
N ILE A 54 14.23 -11.29 17.38
CA ILE A 54 13.48 -10.85 16.18
C ILE A 54 13.45 -12.00 15.17
N THR A 55 12.25 -12.48 14.86
CA THR A 55 12.05 -13.67 14.02
C THR A 55 12.18 -13.37 12.53
N THR A 56 12.97 -14.18 11.84
CA THR A 56 13.26 -14.04 10.41
C THR A 56 12.22 -14.76 9.54
N GLY A 57 12.25 -14.47 8.23
CA GLY A 57 11.47 -15.20 7.24
C GLY A 57 11.84 -16.68 7.17
N THR A 58 13.13 -17.01 7.27
CA THR A 58 13.63 -18.40 7.26
C THR A 58 13.08 -19.21 8.43
N GLU A 59 13.11 -18.68 9.66
CA GLU A 59 12.57 -19.39 10.83
C GLU A 59 11.08 -19.69 10.70
N CYS A 60 10.32 -18.73 10.15
CA CYS A 60 8.90 -18.91 9.89
C CYS A 60 8.66 -19.96 8.80
N GLU A 61 9.40 -19.90 7.70
CA GLU A 61 9.33 -20.87 6.61
C GLU A 61 9.62 -22.29 7.10
N ASP A 62 10.71 -22.49 7.83
CA ASP A 62 11.12 -23.79 8.34
C ASP A 62 10.05 -24.38 9.27
N HIS A 63 9.52 -23.57 10.18
CA HIS A 63 8.45 -24.01 11.07
C HIS A 63 7.18 -24.37 10.30
N LEU A 64 6.72 -23.51 9.38
CA LEU A 64 5.49 -23.75 8.62
C LEU A 64 5.61 -24.99 7.73
N LYS A 65 6.78 -25.23 7.12
CA LYS A 65 7.07 -26.46 6.37
C LYS A 65 7.03 -27.69 7.28
N ALA A 66 7.63 -27.62 8.47
CA ALA A 66 7.66 -28.72 9.41
C ALA A 66 6.25 -29.16 9.85
N VAL A 67 5.31 -28.22 9.99
CA VAL A 67 3.90 -28.52 10.35
C VAL A 67 2.98 -28.74 9.14
N GLY A 68 3.52 -28.63 7.92
CA GLY A 68 2.77 -28.74 6.66
C GLY A 68 1.81 -27.56 6.41
N GLU A 69 1.96 -26.44 7.10
CA GLU A 69 1.10 -25.26 6.97
C GLU A 69 1.80 -24.13 6.20
N PHE A 70 2.79 -24.42 5.34
CA PHE A 70 3.41 -23.38 4.51
C PHE A 70 2.38 -22.72 3.59
N GLU A 71 1.58 -23.53 2.90
CA GLU A 71 0.39 -23.06 2.18
C GLU A 71 -0.65 -22.52 3.19
N GLU A 72 -0.94 -21.23 3.08
CA GLU A 72 -1.72 -20.52 4.10
C GLU A 72 -3.19 -20.94 4.15
N ALA A 73 -3.78 -21.24 3.00
CA ALA A 73 -5.20 -21.54 2.85
C ALA A 73 -5.40 -22.85 2.05
N CYS A 74 -5.49 -23.96 2.78
CA CYS A 74 -5.82 -25.27 2.23
C CYS A 74 -6.54 -26.12 3.28
N ALA A 75 -7.10 -27.25 2.87
CA ALA A 75 -7.84 -28.15 3.78
C ALA A 75 -6.98 -28.58 4.99
N HIS A 76 -5.68 -28.80 4.78
CA HIS A 76 -4.76 -29.14 5.87
C HIS A 76 -4.58 -27.96 6.83
N SER A 77 -4.33 -26.74 6.36
CA SER A 77 -4.09 -25.57 7.23
C SER A 77 -5.35 -25.10 7.97
N ARG A 78 -6.56 -25.41 7.46
CA ARG A 78 -7.85 -25.07 8.09
C ARG A 78 -8.36 -26.11 9.08
N ARG A 79 -7.66 -27.24 9.27
CA ARG A 79 -8.03 -28.24 10.29
C ARG A 79 -8.01 -27.63 11.70
N ALA A 80 -8.98 -28.00 12.54
CA ALA A 80 -8.92 -27.68 13.95
C ALA A 80 -7.74 -28.43 14.59
N VAL A 81 -6.87 -27.71 15.30
CA VAL A 81 -5.71 -28.29 16.01
C VAL A 81 -5.88 -28.01 17.50
N PRO A 82 -6.14 -29.05 18.33
CA PRO A 82 -6.18 -28.92 19.79
C PRO A 82 -4.87 -28.33 20.31
N GLU A 83 -4.95 -27.56 21.39
CA GLU A 83 -3.75 -26.88 21.92
C GLU A 83 -2.62 -27.85 22.31
N SER A 84 -2.95 -29.06 22.78
CA SER A 84 -2.00 -30.13 23.10
C SER A 84 -1.17 -30.60 21.90
N ASP A 85 -1.71 -30.46 20.69
CA ASP A 85 -1.15 -31.02 19.47
C ASP A 85 -0.44 -29.95 18.63
N ARG A 86 -0.49 -28.69 19.07
CA ARG A 86 0.19 -27.57 18.41
C ARG A 86 1.69 -27.69 18.64
N VAL A 87 2.46 -27.69 17.55
CA VAL A 87 3.92 -27.61 17.63
C VAL A 87 4.30 -26.25 18.22
N PRO A 88 5.11 -26.20 19.30
CA PRO A 88 5.48 -24.94 19.93
C PRO A 88 6.21 -23.99 18.98
N PHE A 89 5.75 -22.75 18.94
CA PHE A 89 6.39 -21.65 18.24
C PHE A 89 6.03 -20.31 18.91
N THR A 90 6.99 -19.39 18.93
CA THR A 90 6.81 -18.01 19.35
C THR A 90 7.63 -17.10 18.46
N ALA A 91 7.11 -15.94 18.09
CA ALA A 91 7.83 -14.97 17.28
C ALA A 91 7.67 -13.54 17.78
N ILE A 92 8.66 -12.70 17.48
CA ILE A 92 8.63 -11.26 17.71
C ILE A 92 9.10 -10.56 16.43
N ASN A 93 8.32 -9.61 15.93
CA ASN A 93 8.75 -8.64 14.92
C ASN A 93 8.49 -7.22 15.40
N ILE A 94 9.15 -6.26 14.76
CA ILE A 94 9.10 -4.84 15.10
C ILE A 94 8.92 -3.98 13.84
N ALA A 95 8.06 -2.99 13.96
CA ALA A 95 7.90 -1.94 12.96
C ALA A 95 7.82 -0.56 13.64
N PHE A 96 8.26 0.48 12.94
CA PHE A 96 8.34 1.85 13.46
C PHE A 96 7.45 2.78 12.66
N THR A 97 6.80 3.73 13.31
CA THR A 97 6.19 4.86 12.61
C THR A 97 7.29 5.81 12.12
N HIS A 98 6.95 6.78 11.26
CA HIS A 98 7.90 7.80 10.85
C HIS A 98 8.50 8.53 12.07
N VAL A 99 7.66 8.97 13.00
CA VAL A 99 8.11 9.65 14.22
C VAL A 99 8.96 8.75 15.13
N GLY A 100 8.73 7.43 15.11
CA GLY A 100 9.59 6.48 15.79
C GLY A 100 10.95 6.33 15.14
N LEU A 101 11.02 6.27 13.80
CA LEU A 101 12.29 6.22 13.07
C LEU A 101 13.17 7.43 13.39
N LEU A 102 12.60 8.63 13.45
CA LEU A 102 13.32 9.85 13.85
C LEU A 102 13.92 9.78 15.28
N LYS A 103 13.39 8.89 16.13
CA LYS A 103 13.92 8.68 17.50
C LYS A 103 15.01 7.63 17.55
N VAL A 104 15.09 6.74 16.56
CA VAL A 104 16.04 5.63 16.54
C VAL A 104 17.07 5.74 15.43
N GLU A 105 17.00 6.73 14.54
CA GLU A 105 18.04 6.99 13.54
C GLU A 105 19.38 7.37 14.19
N HIS A 106 20.47 7.29 13.41
CA HIS A 106 21.79 7.68 13.89
C HIS A 106 21.79 9.19 14.21
N PRO A 107 22.37 9.64 15.36
CA PRO A 107 22.34 11.05 15.75
C PRO A 107 22.88 12.01 14.68
N ASP A 108 23.89 11.57 13.93
CA ASP A 108 24.50 12.37 12.85
C ASP A 108 23.54 12.66 11.70
N VAL A 109 22.47 11.87 11.49
CA VAL A 109 21.50 12.09 10.40
C VAL A 109 20.79 13.43 10.58
N GLU A 110 20.30 13.70 11.79
CA GLU A 110 19.62 14.96 12.11
C GLU A 110 20.56 16.16 11.97
N VAL A 111 21.80 16.02 12.46
CA VAL A 111 22.82 17.08 12.40
C VAL A 111 23.23 17.36 10.95
N ASN A 112 23.58 16.32 10.19
CA ASN A 112 23.99 16.46 8.80
C ASN A 112 22.88 17.05 7.94
N PHE A 113 21.63 16.65 8.19
CA PHE A 113 20.50 17.18 7.46
C PHE A 113 20.25 18.66 7.79
N ALA A 114 20.31 19.05 9.07
CA ALA A 114 20.18 20.45 9.46
C ALA A 114 21.28 21.32 8.83
N MET A 115 22.52 20.84 8.80
CA MET A 115 23.63 21.54 8.12
C MET A 115 23.37 21.66 6.60
N ALA A 116 22.89 20.61 5.96
CA ALA A 116 22.57 20.66 4.53
C ALA A 116 21.42 21.64 4.23
N GLN A 117 20.46 21.79 5.13
CA GLN A 117 19.38 22.78 5.03
C GLN A 117 19.84 24.22 5.22
N GLU A 118 20.95 24.47 5.92
CA GLU A 118 21.56 25.81 6.01
C GLU A 118 22.18 26.23 4.66
N ASP A 119 22.73 25.27 3.91
CA ASP A 119 23.33 25.48 2.59
C ASP A 119 22.28 25.58 1.47
N ASP A 120 21.26 24.71 1.51
CA ASP A 120 20.12 24.70 0.58
C ASP A 120 18.81 24.45 1.34
N PRO A 121 17.95 25.49 1.53
CA PRO A 121 16.67 25.35 2.21
C PRO A 121 15.72 24.31 1.60
N ASP A 122 15.93 23.92 0.33
CA ASP A 122 15.13 22.92 -0.37
C ASP A 122 15.77 21.51 -0.36
N GLU A 123 16.93 21.30 0.29
CA GLU A 123 17.54 19.97 0.40
C GLU A 123 16.63 19.02 1.20
N TYR A 124 16.57 17.77 0.74
CA TYR A 124 15.82 16.69 1.40
C TYR A 124 16.77 15.62 1.96
N CYS A 125 16.35 14.92 3.01
CA CYS A 125 17.20 13.97 3.70
C CYS A 125 17.29 12.64 2.93
N ARG A 126 18.44 12.36 2.32
CA ARG A 126 18.68 11.11 1.56
C ARG A 126 18.89 9.89 2.46
N ASP A 127 19.15 10.10 3.74
CA ASP A 127 19.36 9.06 4.74
C ASP A 127 18.06 8.62 5.43
N ARG A 128 16.93 9.30 5.14
CA ARG A 128 15.59 8.98 5.63
C ARG A 128 14.71 8.43 4.52
N ILE A 129 13.69 7.67 4.90
CA ILE A 129 12.62 7.24 4.01
C ILE A 129 11.76 8.47 3.67
N ASN A 130 11.64 8.76 2.36
CA ASN A 130 10.89 9.87 1.81
C ASN A 130 9.57 9.38 1.19
N GLU A 131 8.63 8.89 2.01
CA GLU A 131 7.31 8.43 1.56
C GLU A 131 6.23 9.26 2.25
N GLY A 132 5.54 10.09 1.45
CA GLY A 132 4.71 11.16 1.99
C GLY A 132 3.52 10.69 2.85
N LEU A 133 2.92 9.52 2.58
CA LEU A 133 1.82 9.01 3.41
C LEU A 133 2.32 8.46 4.75
N PHE A 134 3.47 7.77 4.74
CA PHE A 134 4.14 7.24 5.92
C PHE A 134 4.60 8.36 6.86
N GLU A 135 5.24 9.40 6.31
CA GLU A 135 5.67 10.59 7.06
C GLU A 135 4.48 11.28 7.73
N LYS A 136 3.44 11.51 6.94
CA LYS A 136 2.21 12.14 7.37
C LYS A 136 1.48 11.31 8.44
N GLY A 137 1.47 9.99 8.27
CA GLY A 137 0.77 9.06 9.16
C GLY A 137 -0.69 8.83 8.81
N MET A 138 -1.23 7.72 9.30
CA MET A 138 -2.57 7.29 8.91
C MET A 138 -3.66 8.24 9.39
N PHE A 139 -3.54 8.81 10.61
CA PHE A 139 -4.56 9.74 11.10
C PHE A 139 -4.70 10.92 10.16
N ASP A 140 -3.59 11.58 9.80
CA ASP A 140 -3.69 12.76 8.94
C ASP A 140 -4.05 12.39 7.49
N ASP A 141 -3.64 11.22 6.99
CA ASP A 141 -4.06 10.68 5.69
C ASP A 141 -5.57 10.41 5.69
N LEU A 142 -6.08 9.56 6.58
CA LEU A 142 -7.46 9.09 6.52
C LEU A 142 -8.48 10.02 7.18
N VAL A 143 -8.10 10.96 8.04
CA VAL A 143 -9.05 11.91 8.66
C VAL A 143 -9.12 13.24 7.89
N TYR A 144 -7.96 13.81 7.54
CA TYR A 144 -7.95 15.13 6.90
C TYR A 144 -8.01 15.04 5.36
N GLU A 145 -7.42 14.00 4.77
CA GLU A 145 -7.47 13.77 3.31
C GLU A 145 -8.39 12.60 2.91
N GLY A 146 -8.69 11.70 3.85
CA GLY A 146 -9.49 10.51 3.65
C GLY A 146 -10.83 10.58 4.38
N ALA A 147 -11.40 9.40 4.61
CA ALA A 147 -12.81 9.23 4.90
C ALA A 147 -13.13 8.67 6.31
N ASP A 148 -12.14 8.63 7.21
CA ASP A 148 -12.34 8.24 8.59
C ASP A 148 -12.95 9.40 9.41
N SER A 149 -13.99 9.07 10.17
CA SER A 149 -14.64 10.02 11.06
C SER A 149 -13.96 10.00 12.44
N PRO A 150 -13.36 11.11 12.93
CA PRO A 150 -12.69 11.13 14.23
C PRO A 150 -13.53 10.63 15.41
N PRO A 151 -14.84 10.94 15.52
CA PRO A 151 -15.67 10.39 16.58
C PRO A 151 -15.80 8.86 16.56
N ALA A 152 -15.64 8.22 15.39
CA ALA A 152 -15.76 6.78 15.23
C ALA A 152 -14.45 6.02 15.54
N LEU A 153 -13.31 6.73 15.58
CA LEU A 153 -12.00 6.16 15.89
C LEU A 153 -11.88 5.75 17.36
N ASP A 154 -11.10 4.69 17.59
CA ASP A 154 -10.65 4.31 18.92
C ASP A 154 -9.83 5.46 19.55
N PRO A 155 -10.01 5.77 20.84
CA PRO A 155 -9.22 6.80 21.54
C PRO A 155 -7.70 6.65 21.37
N ASP A 156 -7.18 5.43 21.25
CA ASP A 156 -5.75 5.16 21.09
C ASP A 156 -5.20 5.61 19.72
N PHE A 157 -6.05 5.69 18.69
CA PHE A 157 -5.71 6.15 17.33
C PHE A 157 -6.29 7.53 17.00
N ARG A 158 -6.79 8.25 18.00
CA ARG A 158 -7.42 9.55 17.82
C ARG A 158 -6.60 10.66 18.44
N ALA A 159 -6.48 11.78 17.72
CA ALA A 159 -5.85 12.98 18.26
C ALA A 159 -6.53 13.42 19.58
N PRO A 160 -5.77 13.69 20.66
CA PRO A 160 -6.33 14.21 21.90
C PRO A 160 -7.01 15.58 21.71
N VAL A 161 -7.97 15.89 22.59
CA VAL A 161 -8.64 17.20 22.59
C VAL A 161 -7.61 18.32 22.73
N GLY A 162 -7.73 19.36 21.90
CA GLY A 162 -6.79 20.50 21.89
C GLY A 162 -5.51 20.28 21.09
N ASN A 163 -5.33 19.11 20.46
CA ASN A 163 -4.16 18.85 19.63
C ASN A 163 -4.19 19.61 18.28
N GLU A 164 -5.36 20.13 17.88
CA GLU A 164 -5.58 20.91 16.65
C GLU A 164 -4.80 22.23 16.64
N THR A 165 -4.46 22.78 17.81
CA THR A 165 -3.70 24.05 17.91
C THR A 165 -2.19 23.85 17.91
N LYS A 166 -1.69 22.60 17.89
CA LYS A 166 -0.26 22.31 17.88
C LYS A 166 0.29 22.32 16.46
N THR A 167 1.50 22.87 16.31
CA THR A 167 2.24 22.90 15.05
C THR A 167 3.55 22.10 15.17
N GLY A 168 4.13 21.71 14.03
CA GLY A 168 5.37 20.94 13.99
C GLY A 168 5.28 19.55 14.65
N ALA A 169 6.41 19.03 15.12
CA ALA A 169 6.53 17.67 15.65
C ALA A 169 5.67 17.40 16.90
N GLU A 170 5.38 18.43 17.70
CA GLU A 170 4.56 18.31 18.92
C GLU A 170 3.12 17.90 18.63
N ARG A 171 2.61 18.20 17.42
CA ARG A 171 1.30 17.75 16.95
C ARG A 171 1.21 16.23 16.91
N TRP A 172 2.30 15.53 16.67
CA TRP A 172 2.31 14.08 16.52
C TRP A 172 2.82 13.35 17.77
N ALA A 173 3.18 14.06 18.84
CA ALA A 173 3.71 13.47 20.07
C ALA A 173 2.74 12.47 20.74
N TRP A 174 1.43 12.54 20.46
CA TRP A 174 0.44 11.60 20.96
C TRP A 174 0.46 10.25 20.23
N ARG A 175 0.95 10.21 18.98
CA ARG A 175 1.08 8.97 18.19
C ARG A 175 2.10 8.04 18.81
N VAL A 176 2.03 6.78 18.41
CA VAL A 176 2.95 5.71 18.83
C VAL A 176 4.23 5.78 18.00
N ASP A 177 5.33 5.31 18.57
CA ASP A 177 6.63 5.29 17.89
C ASP A 177 6.86 3.99 17.12
N GLY A 178 6.22 2.91 17.56
CA GLY A 178 6.31 1.64 16.87
C GLY A 178 5.37 0.61 17.46
N VAL A 179 5.47 -0.59 16.91
CA VAL A 179 4.71 -1.75 17.32
C VAL A 179 5.62 -2.98 17.34
N PHE A 180 5.55 -3.75 18.42
CA PHE A 180 6.00 -5.13 18.41
C PHE A 180 4.83 -6.06 18.08
N ILE A 181 5.05 -6.98 17.15
CA ILE A 181 4.10 -8.04 16.81
C ILE A 181 4.61 -9.32 17.45
N VAL A 182 3.91 -9.81 18.46
CA VAL A 182 4.26 -11.04 19.16
C VAL A 182 3.25 -12.11 18.80
N ALA A 183 3.70 -13.22 18.23
CA ALA A 183 2.84 -14.34 17.84
C ALA A 183 3.20 -15.61 18.62
N ALA A 184 2.21 -16.43 18.93
CA ALA A 184 2.43 -17.69 19.63
C ALA A 184 1.37 -18.76 19.32
N HIS A 185 1.74 -20.01 19.59
CA HIS A 185 0.87 -21.19 19.50
C HIS A 185 -0.15 -21.33 20.65
N SER A 186 0.09 -20.68 21.80
CA SER A 186 -0.79 -20.71 22.97
C SER A 186 -0.84 -19.35 23.68
N ALA A 187 -1.93 -19.09 24.41
CA ALA A 187 -2.08 -17.85 25.16
C ALA A 187 -1.05 -17.71 26.30
N LYS A 188 -0.60 -18.84 26.88
CA LYS A 188 0.47 -18.85 27.87
C LYS A 188 1.81 -18.45 27.25
N ALA A 189 2.22 -19.12 26.18
CA ALA A 189 3.48 -18.82 25.49
C ALA A 189 3.52 -17.37 24.98
N LEU A 190 2.38 -16.82 24.54
CA LEU A 190 2.26 -15.42 24.17
C LEU A 190 2.62 -14.50 25.34
N ARG A 191 2.01 -14.70 26.52
CA ARG A 191 2.28 -13.89 27.71
C ARG A 191 3.72 -14.02 28.17
N ASP A 192 4.26 -15.24 28.18
CA ASP A 192 5.65 -15.49 28.57
C ASP A 192 6.61 -14.76 27.62
N LYS A 193 6.34 -14.78 26.30
CA LYS A 193 7.17 -14.10 25.30
C LYS A 193 7.05 -12.56 25.37
N ILE A 194 5.88 -12.04 25.71
CA ILE A 194 5.69 -10.61 26.00
C ILE A 194 6.50 -10.21 27.24
N GLY A 195 6.51 -11.03 28.30
CA GLY A 195 7.33 -10.78 29.48
C GLY A 195 8.83 -10.71 29.15
N VAL A 196 9.34 -11.63 28.32
CA VAL A 196 10.73 -11.59 27.84
C VAL A 196 11.06 -10.27 27.12
N LEU A 197 10.13 -9.77 26.31
CA LEU A 197 10.29 -8.50 25.61
C LEU A 197 10.25 -7.31 26.58
N GLU A 198 9.29 -7.30 27.51
CA GLU A 198 9.15 -6.27 28.55
C GLU A 198 10.39 -6.19 29.45
N ASP A 199 11.00 -7.34 29.77
CA ASP A 199 12.25 -7.45 30.52
C ASP A 199 13.46 -6.96 29.72
N ALA A 200 13.52 -7.28 28.42
CA ALA A 200 14.61 -6.83 27.54
C ALA A 200 14.66 -5.29 27.41
N PHE A 201 13.51 -4.63 27.53
CA PHE A 201 13.42 -3.16 27.51
C PHE A 201 13.27 -2.52 28.89
N LYS A 202 13.36 -3.32 29.97
CA LYS A 202 13.26 -2.88 31.38
C LYS A 202 11.99 -2.09 31.67
N THR A 203 10.87 -2.45 31.03
CA THR A 203 9.62 -1.67 31.09
C THR A 203 9.01 -1.56 32.50
N GLY A 204 9.35 -2.49 33.40
CA GLY A 204 8.93 -2.48 34.80
C GLY A 204 9.77 -1.58 35.73
N ASP A 205 10.91 -1.05 35.26
CA ASP A 205 11.80 -0.19 36.02
C ASP A 205 11.82 1.21 35.39
N ALA A 206 11.34 2.23 36.11
CA ALA A 206 11.24 3.58 35.56
C ALA A 206 12.61 4.24 35.31
N ASP A 207 13.65 3.84 36.04
CA ASP A 207 15.00 4.40 35.94
C ASP A 207 15.83 3.70 34.86
N GLU A 208 15.54 2.42 34.58
CA GLU A 208 16.21 1.63 33.53
C GLU A 208 15.43 1.55 32.20
N SER A 209 14.11 1.74 32.21
CA SER A 209 13.27 1.68 31.01
C SER A 209 13.75 2.60 29.88
N SER A 210 13.72 2.08 28.65
CA SER A 210 13.94 2.87 27.43
C SER A 210 12.69 3.10 26.58
N MET A 211 11.61 2.38 26.89
CA MET A 211 10.31 2.55 26.29
C MET A 211 9.19 2.17 27.26
N ARG A 212 7.98 2.64 26.97
CA ARG A 212 6.76 2.17 27.62
C ARG A 212 5.80 1.60 26.58
N VAL A 213 5.06 0.56 26.96
CA VAL A 213 3.88 0.13 26.20
C VAL A 213 2.82 1.23 26.30
N ALA A 214 2.36 1.72 25.16
CA ALA A 214 1.31 2.73 25.08
C ALA A 214 -0.06 2.07 25.26
N PHE A 215 -0.32 1.04 24.47
CA PHE A 215 -1.52 0.21 24.52
C PHE A 215 -1.26 -1.11 23.78
N ARG A 216 -2.17 -2.06 23.97
CA ARG A 216 -2.08 -3.42 23.43
C ARG A 216 -3.35 -3.79 22.67
N ARG A 217 -3.21 -4.62 21.63
CA ARG A 217 -4.33 -5.22 20.88
C ARG A 217 -4.10 -6.72 20.73
N ASP A 218 -5.03 -7.53 21.23
CA ASP A 218 -4.90 -8.98 21.35
C ASP A 218 -5.80 -9.72 20.36
N GLY A 219 -5.17 -10.33 19.37
CA GLY A 219 -5.79 -11.18 18.37
C GLY A 219 -5.72 -12.65 18.72
N ARG A 220 -6.68 -13.41 18.20
CA ARG A 220 -6.71 -14.87 18.24
C ARG A 220 -7.41 -15.39 17.01
N VAL A 221 -6.97 -16.54 16.51
CA VAL A 221 -7.67 -17.29 15.49
C VAL A 221 -9.00 -17.80 16.06
N ARG A 222 -10.07 -17.76 15.26
CA ARG A 222 -11.39 -18.29 15.65
C ARG A 222 -11.33 -19.81 15.90
N PRO A 223 -12.14 -20.33 16.84
CA PRO A 223 -12.05 -21.73 17.26
C PRO A 223 -12.62 -22.72 16.22
N ASN A 224 -12.19 -23.97 16.31
CA ASN A 224 -12.77 -25.13 15.62
C ASN A 224 -12.91 -24.94 14.09
N GLU A 225 -14.09 -25.21 13.53
CA GLU A 225 -14.42 -25.08 12.10
C GLU A 225 -14.37 -23.64 11.58
N ASN A 226 -14.23 -22.66 12.46
CA ASN A 226 -14.06 -21.26 12.09
C ASN A 226 -12.58 -20.86 11.98
N ARG A 227 -11.64 -21.80 12.18
CA ARG A 227 -10.20 -21.54 11.99
C ARG A 227 -9.97 -21.05 10.55
N GLY A 228 -9.43 -19.85 10.41
CA GLY A 228 -9.15 -19.23 9.10
C GLY A 228 -10.30 -18.40 8.52
N LYS A 229 -11.43 -18.35 9.22
CA LYS A 229 -12.57 -17.48 8.87
C LYS A 229 -12.54 -16.18 9.66
N GLU A 230 -12.98 -15.10 9.03
CA GLU A 230 -13.27 -13.85 9.75
C GLU A 230 -14.66 -13.90 10.42
N HIS A 231 -15.09 -12.85 11.13
CA HIS A 231 -16.30 -12.93 11.97
C HIS A 231 -17.63 -12.94 11.21
N PHE A 232 -17.70 -12.45 9.98
CA PHE A 232 -18.88 -12.67 9.12
C PHE A 232 -18.99 -14.14 8.64
N GLY A 233 -17.93 -14.93 8.81
CA GLY A 233 -17.87 -16.37 8.56
C GLY A 233 -17.30 -16.77 7.20
N TYR A 234 -16.59 -15.88 6.51
CA TYR A 234 -15.92 -16.17 5.24
C TYR A 234 -14.48 -16.63 5.45
N GLU A 235 -14.04 -17.63 4.67
CA GLU A 235 -12.63 -18.02 4.60
C GLU A 235 -11.76 -16.85 4.13
N ASP A 236 -10.72 -16.56 4.90
CA ASP A 236 -9.78 -15.48 4.61
C ASP A 236 -8.42 -16.02 4.13
N HIS A 237 -7.55 -15.12 3.69
CA HIS A 237 -6.16 -15.36 3.25
C HIS A 237 -6.00 -16.34 2.07
N ILE A 238 -7.07 -16.68 1.34
CA ILE A 238 -7.00 -17.54 0.14
C ILE A 238 -6.13 -16.93 -0.95
N SER A 239 -6.39 -15.66 -1.28
CA SER A 239 -5.68 -14.96 -2.36
C SER A 239 -4.63 -14.02 -1.75
N GLN A 240 -3.36 -14.38 -1.94
CA GLN A 240 -2.18 -13.57 -1.66
C GLN A 240 -1.34 -13.47 -2.95
N PRO A 241 -0.66 -12.34 -3.23
CA PRO A 241 0.29 -12.29 -4.33
C PRO A 241 1.45 -13.25 -4.07
N LYS A 242 1.73 -14.12 -5.04
CA LYS A 242 2.98 -14.89 -5.08
C LYS A 242 4.11 -13.95 -5.51
N ILE A 243 5.29 -14.11 -4.93
CA ILE A 243 6.43 -13.22 -5.17
C ILE A 243 7.46 -13.93 -6.04
N GLU A 244 7.81 -13.30 -7.17
CA GLU A 244 8.81 -13.83 -8.09
C GLU A 244 10.18 -13.95 -7.41
N GLY A 245 10.84 -15.10 -7.62
CA GLY A 245 12.13 -15.39 -6.99
C GLY A 245 12.06 -15.82 -5.52
N LEU A 246 10.86 -15.90 -4.92
CA LEU A 246 10.66 -16.30 -3.53
C LEU A 246 9.64 -17.44 -3.38
N ASP A 247 8.47 -17.33 -4.01
CA ASP A 247 7.45 -18.37 -4.04
C ASP A 247 7.58 -19.31 -5.24
N ASP A 248 6.89 -20.46 -5.17
CA ASP A 248 6.71 -21.33 -6.33
C ASP A 248 5.96 -20.60 -7.45
N PRO A 249 6.31 -20.81 -8.74
CA PRO A 249 5.55 -20.27 -9.84
C PRO A 249 4.04 -20.56 -9.71
N PRO A 250 3.17 -19.59 -10.03
CA PRO A 250 1.73 -19.79 -9.99
C PRO A 250 1.31 -20.95 -10.89
N ALA A 251 0.32 -21.73 -10.46
CA ALA A 251 -0.23 -22.78 -11.30
C ALA A 251 -0.98 -22.15 -12.49
N ARG A 252 -1.14 -22.90 -13.59
CA ARG A 252 -1.89 -22.43 -14.77
C ARG A 252 -3.28 -21.91 -14.34
N GLY A 253 -3.55 -20.65 -14.69
CA GLY A 253 -4.77 -19.91 -14.42
C GLY A 253 -4.89 -19.26 -13.04
N GLU A 254 -3.90 -19.40 -12.17
CA GLU A 254 -3.76 -18.52 -11.00
C GLU A 254 -3.22 -17.14 -11.39
N PRO A 255 -3.40 -16.11 -10.54
CA PRO A 255 -2.76 -14.82 -10.75
C PRO A 255 -1.23 -14.95 -10.89
N GLN A 256 -0.66 -14.18 -11.80
CA GLN A 256 0.79 -14.14 -12.00
C GLN A 256 1.52 -13.68 -10.74
N ALA A 257 2.76 -14.16 -10.55
CA ALA A 257 3.61 -13.69 -9.48
C ALA A 257 3.98 -12.22 -9.71
N CYS A 258 3.99 -11.43 -8.62
CA CYS A 258 4.42 -10.04 -8.68
C CYS A 258 5.94 -9.93 -8.50
N PRO A 259 6.56 -8.87 -9.04
CA PRO A 259 7.93 -8.53 -8.71
C PRO A 259 8.12 -8.35 -7.19
N PRO A 260 9.27 -8.76 -6.62
CA PRO A 260 9.54 -8.59 -5.19
C PRO A 260 9.50 -7.13 -4.73
N GLY A 261 9.82 -6.19 -5.62
CA GLY A 261 9.78 -4.76 -5.37
C GLY A 261 8.40 -4.19 -5.06
N TYR A 262 7.31 -4.92 -5.34
CA TYR A 262 5.96 -4.48 -4.92
C TYR A 262 5.72 -4.69 -3.41
N ILE A 263 6.52 -5.54 -2.76
CA ILE A 263 6.43 -5.84 -1.34
C ILE A 263 7.65 -5.32 -0.57
N PHE A 264 8.86 -5.51 -1.11
CA PHE A 264 10.13 -5.20 -0.47
C PHE A 264 10.82 -4.01 -1.15
N LEU A 265 11.26 -3.03 -0.36
CA LEU A 265 11.97 -1.87 -0.90
C LEU A 265 13.31 -2.27 -1.53
N GLY A 266 13.71 -1.55 -2.57
CA GLY A 266 15.03 -1.69 -3.20
C GLY A 266 15.20 -2.96 -4.05
N HIS A 267 14.12 -3.69 -4.34
CA HIS A 267 14.09 -4.79 -5.29
C HIS A 267 13.54 -4.38 -6.66
N GLU A 268 13.67 -5.27 -7.63
CA GLU A 268 13.08 -5.07 -8.95
C GLU A 268 11.55 -4.95 -8.87
N GLY A 269 11.00 -3.99 -9.62
CA GLY A 269 9.60 -3.60 -9.54
C GLY A 269 9.26 -2.57 -8.47
N ASP A 270 10.18 -2.14 -7.58
CA ASP A 270 9.88 -1.08 -6.60
C ASP A 270 9.43 0.19 -7.34
N PRO A 271 8.15 0.64 -7.16
CA PRO A 271 7.57 1.71 -7.98
C PRO A 271 8.31 3.04 -7.85
N ASP A 272 9.00 3.22 -6.73
CA ASP A 272 9.85 4.38 -6.48
C ASP A 272 11.14 3.93 -5.81
N ARG A 273 12.19 3.79 -6.63
CA ARG A 273 13.54 3.39 -6.19
C ARG A 273 14.35 4.53 -5.56
N ARG A 274 13.88 5.78 -5.62
CA ARG A 274 14.65 6.97 -5.18
C ARG A 274 14.24 7.47 -3.80
N ARG A 275 13.06 7.09 -3.31
CA ARG A 275 12.54 7.49 -1.98
C ARG A 275 13.25 6.89 -0.77
N GLY A 276 14.04 5.83 -0.94
CA GLY A 276 14.57 5.04 0.17
C GLY A 276 16.10 5.10 0.28
N PRO A 277 16.66 5.29 1.47
CA PRO A 277 18.10 5.12 1.70
C PRO A 277 18.48 3.66 1.48
N LYS A 278 19.76 3.38 1.21
CA LYS A 278 20.26 2.02 0.93
C LYS A 278 19.90 1.01 2.04
N TRP A 279 19.86 1.45 3.29
CA TRP A 279 19.53 0.61 4.44
C TRP A 279 18.06 0.16 4.43
N ALA A 280 17.15 0.87 3.76
CA ALA A 280 15.73 0.53 3.72
C ALA A 280 15.43 -0.69 2.83
N LYS A 281 16.42 -1.16 2.06
CA LYS A 281 16.31 -2.37 1.24
C LYS A 281 15.84 -3.56 2.10
N GLU A 282 14.96 -4.38 1.52
CA GLU A 282 14.32 -5.55 2.16
C GLU A 282 13.39 -5.20 3.33
N GLY A 283 13.17 -3.92 3.61
CA GLY A 283 12.06 -3.48 4.44
C GLY A 283 10.75 -3.41 3.68
N SER A 284 9.64 -3.29 4.42
CA SER A 284 8.28 -3.18 3.86
C SER A 284 7.42 -2.27 4.73
N PHE A 285 6.49 -1.52 4.13
CA PHE A 285 5.54 -0.75 4.91
C PHE A 285 4.44 -1.65 5.43
N LEU A 286 4.20 -1.57 6.73
CA LEU A 286 3.10 -2.22 7.43
C LEU A 286 1.98 -1.21 7.64
N VAL A 287 0.79 -1.57 7.19
CA VAL A 287 -0.44 -0.88 7.55
C VAL A 287 -1.12 -1.69 8.65
N PHE A 288 -1.53 -1.04 9.73
CA PHE A 288 -2.39 -1.65 10.76
C PHE A 288 -3.74 -0.92 10.80
N ARG A 289 -4.86 -1.67 10.84
CA ARG A 289 -6.22 -1.15 11.02
C ARG A 289 -6.99 -2.01 12.01
N GLN A 290 -7.70 -1.38 12.93
CA GLN A 290 -8.72 -2.06 13.73
C GLN A 290 -10.08 -1.96 13.02
N LEU A 291 -10.65 -3.11 12.66
CA LEU A 291 -11.93 -3.23 11.96
C LEU A 291 -12.92 -3.95 12.86
N ASP A 292 -13.81 -3.22 13.52
CA ASP A 292 -14.87 -3.78 14.37
C ASP A 292 -16.03 -4.25 13.46
N GLN A 293 -16.49 -5.49 13.64
CA GLN A 293 -17.48 -6.15 12.77
C GLN A 293 -18.82 -6.36 13.47
N LYS A 294 -19.87 -5.79 12.90
CA LYS A 294 -21.26 -5.90 13.35
C LYS A 294 -21.96 -7.09 12.71
N VAL A 295 -21.59 -8.29 13.15
CA VAL A 295 -22.04 -9.55 12.52
C VAL A 295 -23.57 -9.73 12.58
N PRO A 296 -24.25 -9.55 13.73
CA PRO A 296 -25.71 -9.73 13.78
C PRO A 296 -26.46 -8.77 12.85
N GLU A 297 -26.00 -7.53 12.74
CA GLU A 297 -26.57 -6.52 11.85
C GLU A 297 -26.39 -6.87 10.38
N PHE A 298 -25.23 -7.42 10.00
CA PHE A 298 -24.97 -7.93 8.66
C PHE A 298 -25.88 -9.12 8.31
N GLU A 299 -25.98 -10.10 9.22
CA GLU A 299 -26.85 -11.27 9.00
C GLU A 299 -28.34 -10.88 8.91
N ASP A 300 -28.79 -9.92 9.72
CA ASP A 300 -30.14 -9.38 9.64
C ASP A 300 -30.37 -8.60 8.33
N PHE A 301 -29.36 -7.85 7.87
CA PHE A 301 -29.43 -7.16 6.58
C PHE A 301 -29.63 -8.16 5.44
N LEU A 302 -28.83 -9.24 5.38
CA LEU A 302 -28.96 -10.26 4.35
C LEU A 302 -30.34 -10.92 4.37
N ALA A 303 -30.83 -11.28 5.57
CA ALA A 303 -32.13 -11.92 5.75
C ALA A 303 -33.30 -11.05 5.27
N ARG A 304 -33.23 -9.74 5.48
CA ARG A 304 -34.26 -8.79 5.03
C ARG A 304 -34.14 -8.45 3.55
N LYS A 305 -32.93 -8.10 3.10
CA LYS A 305 -32.72 -7.53 1.77
C LYS A 305 -32.79 -8.55 0.65
N ALA A 306 -32.42 -9.82 0.88
CA ALA A 306 -32.46 -10.82 -0.18
C ALA A 306 -33.83 -10.96 -0.85
N SER A 307 -34.92 -10.95 -0.07
CA SER A 307 -36.29 -10.99 -0.62
C SER A 307 -36.77 -9.68 -1.24
N GLU A 308 -36.12 -8.56 -0.92
CA GLU A 308 -36.45 -7.24 -1.47
C GLU A 308 -35.73 -6.98 -2.81
N VAL A 309 -34.64 -7.71 -3.11
CA VAL A 309 -33.95 -7.57 -4.40
C VAL A 309 -34.89 -8.03 -5.52
N PRO A 310 -35.21 -7.15 -6.49
CA PRO A 310 -36.12 -7.52 -7.56
C PRO A 310 -35.56 -8.64 -8.44
N GLY A 311 -36.46 -9.47 -8.96
CA GLY A 311 -36.13 -10.58 -9.85
C GLY A 311 -36.07 -11.93 -9.14
N THR A 312 -35.35 -12.89 -9.72
CA THR A 312 -35.30 -14.28 -9.25
C THR A 312 -33.97 -14.66 -8.62
N ASN A 313 -32.91 -13.87 -8.83
CA ASN A 313 -31.54 -14.27 -8.50
C ASN A 313 -31.32 -14.59 -7.01
N TYR A 314 -31.98 -13.87 -6.12
CA TYR A 314 -31.92 -14.06 -4.67
C TYR A 314 -33.26 -14.51 -4.07
N SER A 315 -34.19 -14.95 -4.94
CA SER A 315 -35.47 -15.49 -4.48
C SER A 315 -35.30 -16.91 -3.96
N GLY A 316 -35.87 -17.23 -2.79
CA GLY A 316 -35.86 -18.57 -2.22
C GLY A 316 -35.09 -18.69 -0.89
N PRO A 317 -35.02 -19.92 -0.35
CA PRO A 317 -34.53 -20.15 1.01
C PRO A 317 -33.04 -19.80 1.22
N ASN A 318 -32.22 -19.92 0.16
CA ASN A 318 -30.78 -19.65 0.21
C ASN A 318 -30.43 -18.23 -0.27
N GLY A 319 -31.43 -17.38 -0.53
CA GLY A 319 -31.22 -16.04 -1.10
C GLY A 319 -30.31 -15.14 -0.27
N ALA A 320 -30.44 -15.19 1.06
CA ALA A 320 -29.62 -14.41 1.98
C ALA A 320 -28.14 -14.83 1.95
N GLU A 321 -27.88 -16.14 1.89
CA GLU A 321 -26.54 -16.69 1.79
C GLU A 321 -25.89 -16.34 0.45
N LYS A 322 -26.64 -16.54 -0.66
CA LYS A 322 -26.19 -16.15 -1.99
C LYS A 322 -25.89 -14.65 -2.09
N LEU A 323 -26.75 -13.81 -1.52
CA LEU A 323 -26.52 -12.36 -1.47
C LEU A 323 -25.22 -12.04 -0.74
N GLY A 324 -24.99 -12.61 0.45
CA GLY A 324 -23.74 -12.43 1.19
C GLY A 324 -22.53 -12.85 0.38
N ALA A 325 -22.60 -14.02 -0.27
CA ALA A 325 -21.54 -14.52 -1.14
C ALA A 325 -21.26 -13.58 -2.32
N HIS A 326 -22.30 -12.96 -2.90
CA HIS A 326 -22.16 -12.00 -4.00
C HIS A 326 -21.63 -10.63 -3.54
N LEU A 327 -21.93 -10.20 -2.31
CA LEU A 327 -21.32 -9.00 -1.71
C LEU A 327 -19.82 -9.22 -1.47
N MET A 328 -19.42 -10.41 -1.02
CA MET A 328 -18.02 -10.74 -0.76
C MET A 328 -17.25 -11.10 -2.05
N GLY A 329 -17.92 -11.79 -2.98
CA GLY A 329 -17.36 -12.47 -4.15
C GLY A 329 -16.85 -13.89 -3.87
N ARG A 330 -17.09 -14.42 -2.67
CA ARG A 330 -16.87 -15.82 -2.27
C ARG A 330 -17.97 -16.26 -1.31
N TRP A 331 -18.33 -17.54 -1.34
CA TRP A 331 -19.17 -18.16 -0.31
C TRP A 331 -18.44 -18.26 1.03
N LYS A 332 -19.17 -18.52 2.11
CA LYS A 332 -18.57 -18.71 3.45
C LYS A 332 -17.59 -19.90 3.51
N SER A 333 -17.74 -20.88 2.61
CA SER A 333 -16.76 -21.97 2.42
C SER A 333 -15.43 -21.51 1.82
N GLY A 334 -15.38 -20.33 1.20
CA GLY A 334 -14.28 -19.85 0.37
C GLY A 334 -14.50 -20.00 -1.13
N ALA A 335 -15.49 -20.78 -1.58
CA ALA A 335 -15.74 -21.00 -3.01
C ALA A 335 -15.99 -19.68 -3.76
N PRO A 336 -15.30 -19.40 -4.88
CA PRO A 336 -15.50 -18.16 -5.61
C PRO A 336 -16.83 -18.16 -6.36
N VAL A 337 -17.64 -17.11 -6.19
CA VAL A 337 -18.94 -16.99 -6.88
C VAL A 337 -18.78 -16.97 -8.41
N ALA A 338 -17.60 -16.56 -8.90
CA ALA A 338 -17.26 -16.64 -10.32
C ALA A 338 -17.30 -18.06 -10.90
N LYS A 339 -17.18 -19.11 -10.06
CA LYS A 339 -17.29 -20.53 -10.45
C LYS A 339 -18.53 -21.21 -9.88
N ALA A 340 -18.91 -20.85 -8.67
CA ALA A 340 -20.06 -21.37 -7.95
C ALA A 340 -21.14 -20.27 -7.88
N ILE A 341 -21.82 -20.02 -9.00
CA ILE A 341 -22.68 -18.83 -9.16
C ILE A 341 -23.94 -18.93 -8.30
N ASP A 342 -24.64 -20.07 -8.34
CA ASP A 342 -25.98 -20.19 -7.75
C ASP A 342 -25.98 -20.78 -6.33
N GLU A 343 -25.04 -21.67 -6.03
CA GLU A 343 -24.96 -22.38 -4.76
C GLU A 343 -23.50 -22.57 -4.33
N ASP A 344 -23.29 -22.75 -3.01
CA ASP A 344 -21.97 -23.00 -2.46
C ASP A 344 -21.42 -24.35 -2.94
N ASN A 345 -20.12 -24.40 -3.20
CA ASN A 345 -19.40 -25.62 -3.52
C ASN A 345 -18.10 -25.69 -2.70
N PRO A 346 -18.10 -26.35 -1.53
CA PRO A 346 -16.92 -26.48 -0.67
C PRO A 346 -15.70 -27.13 -1.35
N ASP A 347 -15.88 -27.92 -2.41
CA ASP A 347 -14.74 -28.48 -3.16
C ASP A 347 -13.90 -27.40 -3.86
N LEU A 348 -14.48 -26.20 -4.05
CA LEU A 348 -13.82 -25.02 -4.61
C LEU A 348 -13.35 -24.03 -3.54
N ALA A 349 -13.39 -24.38 -2.25
CA ALA A 349 -13.09 -23.48 -1.12
C ALA A 349 -11.81 -22.65 -1.29
N PHE A 350 -10.73 -23.27 -1.77
CA PHE A 350 -9.42 -22.62 -1.95
C PHE A 350 -9.10 -22.30 -3.41
N ASP A 351 -10.06 -22.46 -4.32
CA ASP A 351 -9.84 -22.22 -5.74
C ASP A 351 -9.61 -20.72 -5.99
N ASN A 352 -8.49 -20.42 -6.66
CA ASN A 352 -8.13 -19.09 -7.08
C ASN A 352 -7.92 -18.95 -8.61
N LYS A 353 -8.23 -19.98 -9.38
CA LYS A 353 -8.02 -20.09 -10.84
C LYS A 353 -9.17 -19.47 -11.63
N PHE A 354 -9.35 -18.16 -11.52
CA PHE A 354 -10.37 -17.38 -12.23
C PHE A 354 -9.89 -15.94 -12.43
N ASP A 355 -10.50 -15.19 -13.35
CA ASP A 355 -10.12 -13.79 -13.60
C ASP A 355 -11.29 -12.84 -13.87
N PHE A 356 -12.52 -13.27 -13.58
CA PHE A 356 -13.77 -12.52 -13.77
C PHE A 356 -14.18 -12.25 -15.23
N ARG A 357 -13.61 -12.97 -16.20
CA ARG A 357 -14.13 -12.96 -17.57
C ARG A 357 -15.50 -13.67 -17.66
N PRO A 358 -16.37 -13.23 -18.59
CA PRO A 358 -16.20 -12.09 -19.49
C PRO A 358 -16.31 -10.74 -18.74
N LYS A 359 -15.47 -9.77 -19.11
CA LYS A 359 -15.23 -8.53 -18.32
C LYS A 359 -16.47 -7.65 -18.16
N LYS A 360 -17.42 -7.70 -19.09
CA LYS A 360 -18.64 -6.86 -19.06
C LYS A 360 -19.82 -7.53 -18.36
N SER A 361 -19.67 -8.78 -17.93
CA SER A 361 -20.75 -9.53 -17.29
C SER A 361 -20.72 -9.39 -15.77
N ILE A 362 -21.88 -9.06 -15.23
CA ILE A 362 -22.15 -8.97 -13.78
C ILE A 362 -22.81 -10.23 -13.22
N LYS A 363 -23.19 -11.18 -14.10
CA LYS A 363 -23.97 -12.37 -13.76
C LYS A 363 -23.29 -13.26 -12.72
N SER A 364 -21.99 -13.52 -12.90
CA SER A 364 -21.24 -14.46 -12.07
C SER A 364 -20.75 -13.84 -10.76
N CYS A 365 -20.24 -12.61 -10.82
CA CYS A 365 -19.75 -11.88 -9.66
C CYS A 365 -20.07 -10.39 -9.85
N PRO A 366 -20.74 -9.74 -8.88
CA PRO A 366 -20.93 -8.29 -8.93
C PRO A 366 -19.60 -7.55 -9.05
N PHE A 367 -19.56 -6.48 -9.86
CA PHE A 367 -18.36 -5.67 -10.05
C PHE A 367 -17.86 -5.02 -8.76
N ALA A 368 -18.79 -4.65 -7.87
CA ALA A 368 -18.46 -4.06 -6.58
C ALA A 368 -18.29 -5.09 -5.46
N ALA A 369 -18.33 -6.40 -5.74
CA ALA A 369 -18.02 -7.43 -4.75
C ALA A 369 -16.63 -7.19 -4.14
N HIS A 370 -16.47 -7.46 -2.84
CA HIS A 370 -15.25 -7.13 -2.10
C HIS A 370 -13.98 -7.62 -2.80
N ILE A 371 -13.88 -8.90 -3.14
CA ILE A 371 -12.66 -9.44 -3.77
C ILE A 371 -12.43 -8.92 -5.20
N ARG A 372 -13.50 -8.51 -5.92
CA ARG A 372 -13.42 -7.98 -7.29
C ARG A 372 -13.01 -6.51 -7.28
N LYS A 373 -13.43 -5.75 -6.26
CA LYS A 373 -12.90 -4.41 -5.97
C LYS A 373 -11.43 -4.47 -5.58
N MET A 374 -11.06 -5.33 -4.63
CA MET A 374 -9.70 -5.39 -4.08
C MET A 374 -8.68 -6.04 -5.02
N ARG A 375 -9.12 -6.89 -5.95
CA ARG A 375 -8.29 -7.45 -7.02
C ARG A 375 -9.14 -7.61 -8.28
N PRO A 376 -9.18 -6.62 -9.19
CA PRO A 376 -10.04 -6.64 -10.38
C PRO A 376 -9.69 -7.70 -11.44
N ARG A 377 -8.47 -8.26 -11.39
CA ARG A 377 -7.96 -9.29 -12.33
C ARG A 377 -8.15 -8.84 -13.79
N ALA A 378 -8.96 -9.55 -14.59
CA ALA A 378 -9.14 -9.21 -16.00
C ALA A 378 -9.83 -7.87 -16.21
N ASP A 379 -10.57 -7.32 -15.22
CA ASP A 379 -11.26 -6.03 -15.36
C ASP A 379 -10.31 -4.85 -15.60
N LYS A 380 -9.02 -4.99 -15.26
CA LYS A 380 -7.98 -4.01 -15.52
C LYS A 380 -7.16 -4.27 -16.80
N LYS A 381 -7.27 -5.46 -17.40
CA LYS A 381 -6.51 -5.81 -18.61
C LYS A 381 -7.03 -4.99 -19.79
N ARG A 382 -6.14 -4.53 -20.68
CA ARG A 382 -6.52 -3.92 -21.96
C ARG A 382 -7.34 -4.92 -22.78
N ASP A 383 -8.46 -4.47 -23.35
CA ASP A 383 -9.23 -5.29 -24.29
C ASP A 383 -8.45 -5.35 -25.61
N VAL A 384 -8.02 -6.53 -26.00
CA VAL A 384 -7.69 -6.82 -27.40
C VAL A 384 -8.90 -7.58 -27.93
N GLY A 385 -9.95 -6.84 -28.30
CA GLY A 385 -11.26 -7.39 -28.68
C GLY A 385 -12.33 -6.30 -28.59
N GLU A 386 -13.25 -6.25 -29.56
CA GLU A 386 -14.25 -5.18 -29.66
C GLU A 386 -15.31 -5.27 -28.57
N GLU A 387 -16.10 -4.20 -28.42
CA GLU A 387 -17.05 -4.01 -27.33
C GLU A 387 -18.19 -5.06 -27.25
N GLU A 388 -18.23 -6.01 -28.18
CA GLU A 388 -19.27 -7.01 -28.42
C GLU A 388 -18.81 -8.46 -28.18
N ASP A 389 -17.86 -8.72 -27.27
CA ASP A 389 -17.67 -10.07 -26.75
C ASP A 389 -18.94 -10.49 -25.99
N ASP A 390 -19.87 -11.12 -26.72
CA ASP A 390 -21.10 -11.69 -26.21
C ASP A 390 -20.76 -12.79 -25.19
N ASP A 391 -21.64 -13.01 -24.21
CA ASP A 391 -21.49 -14.10 -23.22
C ASP A 391 -21.51 -15.51 -23.91
N CYS A 392 -21.67 -15.55 -25.23
CA CYS A 392 -21.81 -16.73 -26.08
C CYS A 392 -20.53 -17.15 -26.83
N GLU A 393 -19.47 -16.32 -26.85
CA GLU A 393 -18.20 -16.70 -27.48
C GLU A 393 -17.33 -17.54 -26.52
N PRO A 394 -16.65 -18.62 -26.99
CA PRO A 394 -15.79 -19.42 -26.14
C PRO A 394 -14.61 -18.58 -25.65
N LEU A 395 -14.58 -18.27 -24.35
CA LEU A 395 -13.42 -17.67 -23.72
C LEU A 395 -12.22 -18.61 -23.84
N ARG A 396 -11.08 -18.08 -24.29
CA ARG A 396 -9.80 -18.82 -24.25
C ARG A 396 -9.48 -19.27 -22.84
N GLU A 397 -8.86 -20.46 -22.71
CA GLU A 397 -8.50 -20.98 -21.40
C GLU A 397 -7.50 -20.05 -20.70
N LEU A 398 -7.59 -19.98 -19.36
CA LEU A 398 -6.64 -19.22 -18.57
C LEU A 398 -5.20 -19.76 -18.77
N GLY A 399 -4.24 -18.88 -19.00
CA GLY A 399 -2.82 -19.23 -19.15
C GLY A 399 -2.39 -19.72 -20.54
N GLU A 400 -3.18 -19.52 -21.60
CA GLU A 400 -2.79 -19.87 -22.98
C GLU A 400 -2.03 -18.75 -23.71
N ASP A 401 -2.12 -17.50 -23.27
CA ASP A 401 -1.56 -16.33 -23.97
C ASP A 401 -0.75 -15.45 -23.01
N GLU A 402 0.57 -15.61 -23.06
CA GLU A 402 1.52 -14.95 -22.15
C GLU A 402 1.44 -13.42 -22.23
N ALA A 403 1.23 -12.85 -23.43
CA ALA A 403 1.11 -11.40 -23.63
C ALA A 403 -0.19 -10.82 -23.02
N TYR A 404 -1.28 -11.60 -22.95
CA TYR A 404 -2.49 -11.20 -22.24
C TYR A 404 -2.37 -11.35 -20.72
N ASP A 405 -1.46 -12.19 -20.25
CA ASP A 405 -1.17 -12.40 -18.82
C ASP A 405 -0.12 -11.43 -18.26
N GLU A 406 0.71 -10.83 -19.12
CA GLU A 406 1.71 -9.80 -18.76
C GLU A 406 1.11 -8.57 -18.06
N GLY A 407 -0.12 -8.14 -18.42
CA GLY A 407 -0.77 -6.99 -17.77
C GLY A 407 -1.04 -7.19 -16.26
N GLN A 408 -0.91 -8.42 -15.72
CA GLN A 408 -0.93 -8.64 -14.27
C GLN A 408 0.41 -8.39 -13.58
N LYS A 409 1.54 -8.49 -14.31
CA LYS A 409 2.88 -8.22 -13.76
C LYS A 409 3.14 -6.74 -13.53
N GLU A 410 2.45 -5.86 -14.27
CA GLU A 410 2.61 -4.40 -14.20
C GLU A 410 1.69 -3.72 -13.17
N ASP A 411 0.76 -4.47 -12.55
CA ASP A 411 -0.19 -3.91 -11.58
C ASP A 411 0.42 -3.87 -10.18
N ALA A 412 1.07 -2.75 -9.85
CA ALA A 412 1.68 -2.49 -8.55
C ALA A 412 0.70 -2.47 -7.37
N SER A 413 -0.62 -2.44 -7.64
CA SER A 413 -1.68 -2.45 -6.62
C SER A 413 -1.92 -3.83 -6.03
N VAL A 414 -0.91 -4.34 -5.31
CA VAL A 414 -0.94 -5.59 -4.55
C VAL A 414 -0.52 -5.37 -3.10
N ILE A 415 -1.08 -6.19 -2.20
CA ILE A 415 -0.74 -6.18 -0.78
C ILE A 415 -0.65 -7.63 -0.26
N LEU A 416 0.27 -7.89 0.67
CA LEU A 416 0.26 -9.13 1.46
C LEU A 416 -0.54 -8.92 2.73
N ARG A 417 -1.61 -9.68 2.95
CA ARG A 417 -2.46 -9.56 4.15
C ARG A 417 -2.03 -10.55 5.22
N ARG A 418 -2.00 -10.09 6.47
CA ARG A 418 -1.55 -10.83 7.66
C ARG A 418 -2.47 -10.63 8.86
N GLY A 419 -3.74 -10.35 8.61
CA GLY A 419 -4.68 -10.00 9.67
C GLY A 419 -4.93 -11.12 10.67
N ILE A 420 -5.55 -10.76 11.80
CA ILE A 420 -6.03 -11.70 12.80
C ILE A 420 -7.33 -11.20 13.42
N THR A 421 -8.24 -12.12 13.73
CA THR A 421 -9.51 -11.80 14.41
C THR A 421 -9.29 -11.43 15.88
N PHE A 422 -10.20 -10.64 16.46
CA PHE A 422 -10.26 -10.36 17.90
C PHE A 422 -11.70 -10.45 18.41
N GLY A 423 -11.86 -10.53 19.73
CA GLY A 423 -13.18 -10.59 20.39
C GLY A 423 -13.79 -12.01 20.48
N PRO A 424 -14.95 -12.13 21.15
CA PRO A 424 -15.68 -13.38 21.30
C PRO A 424 -16.49 -13.76 20.07
N GLU A 425 -16.84 -15.05 19.99
CA GLU A 425 -17.90 -15.53 19.11
C GLU A 425 -19.26 -14.88 19.49
N LEU A 426 -20.26 -15.02 18.62
CA LEU A 426 -21.60 -14.49 18.89
C LEU A 426 -22.25 -15.17 20.09
N THR A 427 -22.73 -14.37 21.03
CA THR A 427 -23.57 -14.84 22.13
C THR A 427 -24.99 -15.15 21.64
N ASP A 428 -25.73 -15.98 22.39
CA ASP A 428 -27.13 -16.27 22.04
C ASP A 428 -28.02 -15.02 22.13
N GLU A 429 -27.67 -14.05 22.98
CA GLU A 429 -28.41 -12.80 23.10
C GLU A 429 -28.23 -11.93 21.85
N GLU A 430 -27.01 -11.78 21.35
CA GLU A 430 -26.73 -11.03 20.12
C GLU A 430 -27.46 -11.62 18.91
N LYS A 431 -27.49 -12.96 18.81
CA LYS A 431 -28.25 -13.66 17.76
C LYS A 431 -29.76 -13.41 17.85
N ARG A 432 -30.31 -13.40 19.07
CA ARG A 432 -31.75 -13.13 19.29
C ARG A 432 -32.12 -11.67 19.01
N GLN A 433 -31.33 -10.73 19.53
CA GLN A 433 -31.58 -9.29 19.35
C GLN A 433 -31.19 -8.77 17.97
N LYS A 434 -30.38 -9.54 17.23
CA LYS A 434 -29.77 -9.15 15.96
C LYS A 434 -28.99 -7.84 16.07
N LYS A 435 -28.29 -7.70 17.19
CA LYS A 435 -27.55 -6.49 17.55
C LYS A 435 -26.24 -6.86 18.19
N THR A 436 -25.17 -6.16 17.81
CA THR A 436 -23.86 -6.30 18.43
C THR A 436 -23.88 -5.76 19.86
N ILE A 437 -23.39 -6.57 20.79
CA ILE A 437 -23.23 -6.22 22.22
C ILE A 437 -21.74 -6.26 22.57
N GLU A 438 -21.02 -7.29 22.12
CA GLU A 438 -19.60 -7.49 22.38
C GLU A 438 -18.75 -7.00 21.21
N HIS A 439 -17.60 -6.38 21.50
CA HIS A 439 -16.67 -5.94 20.48
C HIS A 439 -15.91 -7.12 19.87
N ARG A 440 -15.97 -7.23 18.55
CA ARG A 440 -15.28 -8.25 17.76
C ARG A 440 -14.92 -7.70 16.40
N GLY A 441 -13.99 -8.36 15.73
CA GLY A 441 -13.64 -8.02 14.38
C GLY A 441 -12.26 -8.52 14.02
N MET A 442 -11.51 -7.70 13.27
CA MET A 442 -10.19 -8.05 12.79
C MET A 442 -9.19 -6.90 12.98
N TYR A 443 -7.99 -7.24 13.44
CA TYR A 443 -6.82 -6.42 13.24
C TYR A 443 -6.29 -6.71 11.85
N PHE A 444 -6.63 -5.85 10.91
CA PHE A 444 -6.16 -5.93 9.55
C PHE A 444 -4.72 -5.42 9.50
N THR A 445 -3.84 -6.24 8.95
CA THR A 445 -2.48 -5.81 8.63
C THR A 445 -2.11 -6.18 7.22
N CYS A 446 -1.44 -5.27 6.52
CA CYS A 446 -0.90 -5.58 5.20
C CYS A 446 0.47 -4.96 4.93
N TYR A 447 1.22 -5.63 4.06
CA TYR A 447 2.56 -5.27 3.63
C TYR A 447 2.58 -4.89 2.15
N GLN A 448 3.33 -3.85 1.84
CA GLN A 448 3.58 -3.33 0.50
C GLN A 448 4.86 -2.50 0.51
N SER A 449 5.49 -2.33 -0.65
CA SER A 449 6.60 -1.40 -0.76
C SER A 449 6.11 0.04 -0.81
N LEU A 450 4.94 0.35 -1.37
CA LEU A 450 4.43 1.72 -1.46
C LEU A 450 2.97 1.80 -0.97
N ILE A 451 2.74 2.54 0.13
CA ILE A 451 1.40 2.67 0.74
C ILE A 451 0.41 3.29 -0.26
N ARG A 452 0.88 4.27 -1.04
CA ARG A 452 0.08 4.97 -2.04
C ARG A 452 -0.51 4.06 -3.10
N ASP A 453 0.25 3.06 -3.57
CA ASP A 453 -0.17 2.14 -4.64
C ASP A 453 -0.84 0.87 -4.09
N GLY A 454 -0.54 0.51 -2.84
CA GLY A 454 -1.17 -0.58 -2.11
C GLY A 454 -2.43 -0.12 -1.37
N PHE A 455 -2.41 -0.21 -0.03
CA PHE A 455 -3.57 0.05 0.83
C PHE A 455 -4.36 1.33 0.49
N ASN A 456 -3.69 2.47 0.36
CA ASN A 456 -4.38 3.76 0.14
C ASN A 456 -5.12 3.75 -1.21
N PHE A 457 -4.50 3.22 -2.27
CA PHE A 457 -5.13 3.09 -3.59
C PHE A 457 -6.37 2.20 -3.53
N LEU A 458 -6.24 1.01 -2.94
CA LEU A 458 -7.33 0.03 -2.84
C LEU A 458 -8.54 0.63 -2.14
N MET A 459 -8.32 1.35 -1.03
CA MET A 459 -9.39 1.94 -0.23
C MET A 459 -10.05 3.15 -0.91
N THR A 460 -9.24 4.09 -1.41
CA THR A 460 -9.73 5.38 -1.89
C THR A 460 -10.16 5.36 -3.35
N ARG A 461 -9.46 4.60 -4.21
CA ARG A 461 -9.70 4.60 -5.66
C ARG A 461 -10.58 3.46 -6.13
N TRP A 462 -10.61 2.34 -5.42
CA TRP A 462 -11.40 1.18 -5.80
C TRP A 462 -12.60 0.97 -4.89
N ALA A 463 -12.37 0.70 -3.60
CA ALA A 463 -13.41 0.31 -2.67
C ALA A 463 -14.49 1.39 -2.53
N SER A 464 -14.07 2.65 -2.35
CA SER A 464 -14.96 3.78 -2.12
C SER A 464 -15.44 4.49 -3.40
N ASN A 465 -15.06 4.00 -4.58
CA ASN A 465 -15.41 4.61 -5.87
C ASN A 465 -16.59 3.87 -6.52
N SER A 466 -17.75 4.51 -6.63
CA SER A 466 -18.95 3.89 -7.22
C SER A 466 -18.83 3.57 -8.71
N SER A 467 -17.93 4.24 -9.42
CA SER A 467 -17.74 4.10 -10.87
C SER A 467 -16.67 3.07 -11.24
N PHE A 468 -15.98 2.50 -10.25
CA PHE A 468 -14.93 1.50 -10.46
C PHE A 468 -15.47 0.06 -10.38
N PRO A 469 -14.99 -0.90 -11.17
CA PRO A 469 -14.11 -0.75 -12.34
C PRO A 469 -14.74 0.07 -13.46
N GLU A 470 -13.92 0.72 -14.27
CA GLU A 470 -14.36 1.63 -15.33
C GLU A 470 -15.02 0.88 -16.51
N TYR A 471 -15.70 1.62 -17.38
CA TYR A 471 -16.28 1.11 -18.64
C TYR A 471 -17.31 -0.01 -18.51
N LYS A 472 -17.95 -0.15 -17.34
CA LYS A 472 -19.02 -1.12 -17.12
C LYS A 472 -20.37 -0.52 -17.51
N THR A 473 -20.68 -0.52 -18.81
CA THR A 473 -21.92 0.07 -19.36
C THR A 473 -23.18 -0.73 -19.03
N LYS A 474 -23.07 -1.99 -18.60
CA LYS A 474 -24.17 -2.87 -18.17
C LYS A 474 -24.42 -2.84 -16.66
N THR A 475 -24.44 -1.65 -16.05
CA THR A 475 -24.72 -1.45 -14.61
C THR A 475 -25.89 -0.51 -14.40
N PHE A 476 -26.25 -0.26 -13.13
CA PHE A 476 -27.21 0.77 -12.80
C PHE A 476 -26.65 2.14 -13.26
N PRO A 477 -27.49 3.16 -13.57
CA PRO A 477 -26.99 4.46 -14.02
C PRO A 477 -25.94 5.11 -13.11
N ASP A 478 -25.95 4.79 -11.81
CA ASP A 478 -25.01 5.29 -10.82
C ASP A 478 -23.66 4.52 -10.79
N GLY A 479 -23.50 3.50 -11.63
CA GLY A 479 -22.29 2.69 -11.80
C GLY A 479 -22.33 1.30 -11.13
N PRO A 480 -21.18 0.59 -11.14
CA PRO A 480 -20.99 -0.67 -10.41
C PRO A 480 -21.39 -0.64 -8.92
N GLY A 481 -21.15 0.49 -8.26
CA GLY A 481 -21.31 0.65 -6.82
C GLY A 481 -20.00 0.59 -6.03
N MET A 482 -20.12 0.63 -4.71
CA MET A 482 -19.00 0.66 -3.76
C MET A 482 -18.83 -0.70 -3.08
N ASP A 483 -17.63 -0.96 -2.56
CA ASP A 483 -17.33 -2.15 -1.77
C ASP A 483 -18.28 -2.25 -0.57
N PRO A 484 -19.01 -3.36 -0.35
CA PRO A 484 -20.00 -3.43 0.72
C PRO A 484 -19.45 -3.36 2.14
N PHE A 485 -18.18 -3.68 2.35
CA PHE A 485 -17.60 -3.90 3.67
C PHE A 485 -16.67 -2.78 4.10
N VAL A 486 -15.78 -2.33 3.22
CA VAL A 486 -14.69 -1.42 3.61
C VAL A 486 -14.71 -0.08 2.89
N ASN A 487 -15.73 0.19 2.06
CA ASN A 487 -15.93 1.55 1.54
C ASN A 487 -15.97 2.56 2.69
N GLN A 488 -15.41 3.74 2.45
CA GLN A 488 -15.43 4.84 3.39
C GLN A 488 -16.23 5.99 2.81
N ARG A 489 -17.10 6.59 3.64
CA ARG A 489 -17.93 7.74 3.27
C ARG A 489 -17.32 9.00 3.83
N LEU A 490 -16.88 9.88 2.94
CA LEU A 490 -16.12 11.08 3.26
C LEU A 490 -16.92 12.12 4.05
N ARG A 491 -18.23 12.27 3.77
CA ARG A 491 -19.07 13.38 4.26
C ARG A 491 -20.56 13.00 4.21
N THR A 492 -21.40 13.72 4.94
CA THR A 492 -22.87 13.50 4.93
C THR A 492 -23.53 13.77 3.59
N ASP A 493 -22.87 14.50 2.68
CA ASP A 493 -23.31 14.78 1.31
C ASP A 493 -22.89 13.71 0.29
N HIS A 494 -22.04 12.74 0.66
CA HIS A 494 -21.70 11.61 -0.21
C HIS A 494 -22.91 10.68 -0.39
N PRO A 495 -23.16 10.20 -1.63
CA PRO A 495 -24.27 9.31 -1.92
C PRO A 495 -24.22 8.06 -1.04
N GLU A 496 -25.39 7.50 -0.75
CA GLU A 496 -25.45 6.24 -0.02
C GLU A 496 -24.72 5.14 -0.81
N GLY A 497 -23.98 4.31 -0.06
CA GLY A 497 -23.31 3.16 -0.63
C GLY A 497 -24.35 2.23 -1.26
N HIS A 498 -24.09 1.81 -2.48
CA HIS A 498 -24.93 0.86 -3.20
C HIS A 498 -24.06 -0.14 -3.95
N ILE A 499 -24.68 -1.24 -4.36
CA ILE A 499 -24.09 -2.23 -5.26
C ILE A 499 -25.08 -2.54 -6.39
N SER A 500 -24.57 -2.59 -7.62
CA SER A 500 -25.32 -3.11 -8.76
C SER A 500 -25.29 -4.64 -8.73
N LEU A 501 -26.46 -5.28 -8.82
CA LEU A 501 -26.62 -6.73 -8.82
C LEU A 501 -27.37 -7.21 -10.07
N TYR A 502 -27.15 -8.46 -10.44
CA TYR A 502 -27.94 -9.15 -11.46
C TYR A 502 -29.32 -9.55 -10.91
N ASP A 503 -30.38 -9.28 -11.67
CA ASP A 503 -31.77 -9.58 -11.28
C ASP A 503 -32.20 -11.04 -11.54
N GLY A 504 -31.41 -11.80 -12.29
CA GLY A 504 -31.72 -13.20 -12.61
C GLY A 504 -32.66 -13.39 -13.80
N ILE A 505 -33.11 -12.30 -14.43
CA ILE A 505 -34.08 -12.33 -15.54
C ILE A 505 -33.45 -11.74 -16.80
N ASN A 506 -32.92 -10.53 -16.74
CA ASN A 506 -32.40 -9.83 -17.91
C ASN A 506 -30.91 -9.55 -17.77
N ALA A 507 -30.10 -10.20 -18.60
CA ALA A 507 -28.64 -10.07 -18.63
C ALA A 507 -28.12 -8.62 -18.76
N ASN A 508 -28.93 -7.71 -19.31
CA ASN A 508 -28.60 -6.31 -19.53
C ASN A 508 -29.27 -5.37 -18.52
N ARG A 509 -30.01 -5.91 -17.54
CA ARG A 509 -30.63 -5.14 -16.47
C ARG A 509 -29.95 -5.47 -15.16
N THR A 510 -29.63 -4.42 -14.40
CA THR A 510 -29.13 -4.54 -13.03
C THR A 510 -30.09 -3.86 -12.08
N VAL A 511 -30.05 -4.31 -10.84
CA VAL A 511 -30.80 -3.75 -9.73
C VAL A 511 -29.84 -3.09 -8.75
N LYS A 512 -30.22 -1.92 -8.26
CA LYS A 512 -29.49 -1.22 -7.21
C LYS A 512 -29.92 -1.79 -5.86
N LEU A 513 -28.96 -2.29 -5.09
CA LEU A 513 -29.16 -2.59 -3.68
C LEU A 513 -28.45 -1.52 -2.85
N ASP A 514 -29.24 -0.76 -2.08
CA ASP A 514 -28.72 0.20 -1.12
C ASP A 514 -28.16 -0.54 0.10
N LEU A 515 -26.93 -0.23 0.48
CA LEU A 515 -26.22 -0.81 1.62
C LEU A 515 -26.63 -0.15 2.95
N GLY A 516 -27.29 1.02 2.86
CA GLY A 516 -27.75 1.81 4.00
C GLY A 516 -26.67 2.73 4.59
N ILE A 517 -27.05 3.43 5.66
CA ILE A 517 -26.22 4.47 6.28
C ILE A 517 -25.25 3.88 7.32
N SER A 518 -25.63 2.80 8.00
CA SER A 518 -24.79 2.20 9.04
C SER A 518 -23.87 1.12 8.44
N PRO A 519 -22.54 1.28 8.51
CA PRO A 519 -21.62 0.26 8.02
C PRO A 519 -21.59 -0.95 8.96
N TRP A 520 -21.37 -2.14 8.38
CA TRP A 520 -21.13 -3.37 9.14
C TRP A 520 -19.71 -3.47 9.67
N VAL A 521 -18.78 -2.72 9.08
CA VAL A 521 -17.39 -2.62 9.55
C VAL A 521 -17.14 -1.19 10.03
N ASP A 522 -16.95 -1.03 11.33
CA ASP A 522 -16.50 0.22 11.91
C ASP A 522 -14.98 0.26 11.88
N GLN A 523 -14.42 1.21 11.12
CA GLN A 523 -12.98 1.37 11.04
C GLN A 523 -12.50 2.24 12.21
N LYS A 524 -11.92 1.60 13.23
CA LYS A 524 -11.55 2.22 14.51
C LYS A 524 -10.18 2.89 14.51
N GLY A 525 -9.60 3.12 13.34
CA GLY A 525 -8.29 3.74 13.21
C GLY A 525 -7.17 2.73 13.07
N GLY A 526 -5.95 3.26 13.10
CA GLY A 526 -4.75 2.50 12.87
C GLY A 526 -3.55 3.41 12.62
N GLU A 527 -2.48 2.84 12.08
CA GLU A 527 -1.25 3.59 11.81
C GLU A 527 -0.42 2.96 10.68
N TYR A 528 0.41 3.78 10.04
CA TYR A 528 1.42 3.37 9.07
C TYR A 528 2.78 3.16 9.75
N PHE A 529 3.37 2.02 9.49
CA PHE A 529 4.68 1.61 10.01
C PHE A 529 5.60 1.21 8.87
N PHE A 530 6.90 1.24 9.14
CA PHE A 530 7.93 0.64 8.33
C PHE A 530 8.54 -0.51 9.12
N THR A 531 8.60 -1.69 8.51
CA THR A 531 9.21 -2.91 9.05
C THR A 531 10.61 -3.03 8.44
N PRO A 532 11.69 -2.70 9.18
CA PRO A 532 13.04 -2.74 8.62
C PRO A 532 13.55 -4.17 8.45
N SER A 533 14.57 -4.35 7.62
CA SER A 533 15.35 -5.58 7.57
C SER A 533 16.16 -5.78 8.86
N ILE A 534 16.56 -7.02 9.15
CA ILE A 534 17.39 -7.36 10.32
C ILE A 534 18.71 -6.59 10.28
N ARG A 535 19.34 -6.49 9.10
CA ARG A 535 20.52 -5.66 8.88
C ARG A 535 20.26 -4.19 9.20
N ALA A 536 19.15 -3.61 8.73
CA ALA A 536 18.82 -2.22 9.04
C ALA A 536 18.64 -1.99 10.55
N LEU A 537 17.94 -2.91 11.25
CA LEU A 537 17.82 -2.86 12.72
C LEU A 537 19.20 -2.85 13.39
N ARG A 538 20.11 -3.72 12.93
CA ARG A 538 21.44 -3.88 13.51
C ARG A 538 22.35 -2.69 13.22
N GLU A 539 22.40 -2.20 11.99
CA GLU A 539 23.37 -1.20 11.52
C GLU A 539 22.90 0.24 11.73
N GLN A 540 21.59 0.51 11.64
CA GLN A 540 21.07 1.89 11.66
C GLN A 540 20.39 2.23 12.99
N PHE A 541 19.60 1.29 13.53
CA PHE A 541 18.66 1.57 14.61
C PHE A 541 19.09 1.06 15.99
N SER A 542 20.25 0.40 16.07
CA SER A 542 20.79 -0.14 17.31
C SER A 542 22.22 0.33 17.52
N THR A 543 22.70 0.29 18.77
CA THR A 543 24.07 0.65 19.12
C THR A 543 24.62 -0.39 20.08
N GLU A 544 25.88 -0.79 19.90
CA GLU A 544 26.55 -1.69 20.83
C GLU A 544 26.72 -1.02 22.19
N ASN A 545 26.43 -1.76 23.26
CA ASN A 545 26.64 -1.25 24.61
C ASN A 545 28.12 -1.41 24.99
N PRO A 546 28.90 -0.32 25.13
CA PRO A 546 30.31 -0.41 25.48
C PRO A 546 30.57 -1.00 26.88
N ASN A 547 29.54 -1.06 27.75
CA ASN A 547 29.63 -1.63 29.09
C ASN A 547 29.18 -3.11 29.16
N ALA A 548 28.78 -3.73 28.05
CA ALA A 548 28.49 -5.16 27.99
C ALA A 548 29.79 -5.97 27.92
N GLN A 549 30.66 -5.85 28.93
CA GLN A 549 31.66 -6.89 29.19
C GLN A 549 30.89 -8.11 29.68
N THR A 550 30.76 -9.09 28.79
CA THR A 550 30.23 -10.39 29.16
C THR A 550 31.23 -11.02 30.14
N GLU A 551 30.88 -11.11 31.41
CA GLU A 551 31.55 -12.00 32.37
C GLU A 551 31.29 -13.44 31.93
N CYS A 552 32.04 -13.92 30.94
CA CYS A 552 32.18 -15.35 30.71
C CYS A 552 33.18 -15.88 31.74
N GLU A 553 32.67 -16.56 32.76
CA GLU A 553 33.48 -17.40 33.65
C GLU A 553 34.30 -18.38 32.80
N VAL A 554 35.63 -18.25 32.86
CA VAL A 554 36.57 -19.17 32.21
C VAL A 554 36.64 -20.46 33.04
N LEU A 555 36.04 -21.52 32.51
CA LEU A 555 36.33 -22.91 32.90
C LEU A 555 37.48 -23.47 32.05
N PRO A 556 38.27 -24.43 32.58
CA PRO A 556 39.65 -24.68 32.15
C PRO A 556 39.77 -25.32 30.76
N GLU A 557 40.90 -25.04 30.11
CA GLU A 557 41.27 -25.35 28.72
C GLU A 557 40.75 -26.69 28.18
N ASP A 558 39.72 -26.59 27.33
CA ASP A 558 39.17 -27.65 26.49
C ASP A 558 39.99 -27.75 25.17
N PRO A 559 40.30 -28.97 24.67
CA PRO A 559 40.81 -29.23 23.31
C PRO A 559 40.10 -28.49 22.16
N ALA A 560 38.91 -27.94 22.39
CA ALA A 560 38.18 -27.06 21.48
C ALA A 560 38.93 -25.77 21.11
N MET A 561 39.77 -25.20 21.99
CA MET A 561 40.56 -23.99 21.70
C MET A 561 41.56 -24.18 20.57
N ALA A 562 42.18 -25.36 20.47
CA ALA A 562 43.09 -25.68 19.37
C ALA A 562 42.34 -25.81 18.02
N ARG A 563 41.07 -26.25 18.04
CA ARG A 563 40.22 -26.31 16.85
C ARG A 563 39.75 -24.91 16.43
N LEU A 564 39.45 -24.04 17.39
CA LEU A 564 39.11 -22.64 17.15
C LEU A 564 40.31 -21.86 16.59
N GLN A 565 41.51 -22.06 17.14
CA GLN A 565 42.73 -21.44 16.60
C GLN A 565 43.01 -21.89 15.17
N ALA A 566 42.84 -23.19 14.87
CA ALA A 566 42.95 -23.69 13.49
C ALA A 566 41.88 -23.09 12.56
N LYS A 567 40.67 -22.80 13.07
CA LYS A 567 39.59 -22.14 12.31
C LYS A 567 39.89 -20.65 12.07
N ILE A 568 40.50 -19.98 13.03
CA ILE A 568 40.95 -18.59 12.91
C ILE A 568 42.05 -18.49 11.84
N ASP A 569 43.04 -19.38 11.86
CA ASP A 569 44.11 -19.41 10.87
C ASP A 569 43.56 -19.72 9.44
N GLU A 570 42.53 -20.57 9.33
CA GLU A 570 41.81 -20.84 8.08
C GLU A 570 41.04 -19.60 7.57
N LEU A 571 40.38 -18.88 8.47
CA LEU A 571 39.65 -17.65 8.15
C LEU A 571 40.59 -16.49 7.76
N GLU A 572 41.76 -16.40 8.39
CA GLU A 572 42.79 -15.42 8.03
C GLU A 572 43.34 -15.69 6.61
N GLN A 573 43.52 -16.95 6.23
CA GLN A 573 43.88 -17.29 4.85
C GLN A 573 42.76 -16.95 3.86
N ALA A 574 41.50 -17.21 4.21
CA ALA A 574 40.35 -16.87 3.38
C ALA A 574 40.21 -15.35 3.18
N ASN A 575 40.43 -14.55 4.23
CA ASN A 575 40.43 -13.08 4.15
C ASN A 575 41.54 -12.57 3.23
N LYS A 576 42.72 -13.17 3.27
CA LYS A 576 43.84 -12.80 2.40
C LYS A 576 43.56 -13.08 0.91
N ALA A 577 42.80 -14.14 0.61
CA ALA A 577 42.29 -14.43 -0.73
C ALA A 577 41.20 -13.43 -1.17
N LEU A 578 40.32 -13.02 -0.25
CA LEU A 578 39.31 -11.98 -0.50
C LEU A 578 39.94 -10.61 -0.79
N GLU A 579 41.03 -10.25 -0.11
CA GLU A 579 41.80 -9.04 -0.40
C GLU A 579 42.40 -9.05 -1.81
N GLN A 580 42.87 -10.20 -2.30
CA GLN A 580 43.36 -10.34 -3.68
C GLN A 580 42.24 -10.18 -4.71
N ILE A 581 41.06 -10.76 -4.46
CA ILE A 581 39.87 -10.57 -5.32
C ILE A 581 39.44 -9.09 -5.31
N THR A 582 39.55 -8.42 -4.18
CA THR A 582 39.22 -6.99 -4.05
C THR A 582 40.20 -6.13 -4.86
N GLN A 583 41.49 -6.47 -4.87
CA GLN A 583 42.49 -5.81 -5.72
C GLN A 583 42.25 -6.02 -7.21
N GLU A 584 41.78 -7.21 -7.63
CA GLU A 584 41.38 -7.47 -9.01
C GLU A 584 40.13 -6.66 -9.40
N ARG A 585 39.12 -6.56 -8.52
CA ARG A 585 37.93 -5.73 -8.75
C ARG A 585 38.23 -4.23 -8.82
N VAL A 586 39.24 -3.73 -8.11
CA VAL A 586 39.71 -2.34 -8.25
C VAL A 586 40.26 -2.08 -9.67
N LYS A 587 40.86 -3.10 -10.29
CA LYS A 587 41.31 -3.04 -11.69
C LYS A 587 40.13 -3.02 -12.67
N ASP A 588 39.05 -3.75 -12.36
CA ASP A 588 37.80 -3.70 -13.12
C ASP A 588 37.10 -2.35 -12.98
N ILE A 589 37.11 -1.73 -11.79
CA ILE A 589 36.60 -0.37 -11.56
C ILE A 589 37.34 0.65 -12.44
N THR A 590 38.65 0.49 -12.59
CA THR A 590 39.45 1.37 -13.45
C THR A 590 39.05 1.23 -14.93
N THR A 591 38.70 0.00 -15.35
CA THR A 591 38.21 -0.30 -16.70
C THR A 591 36.78 0.24 -16.91
N LEU A 592 35.91 0.12 -15.92
CA LEU A 592 34.55 0.66 -15.92
C LEU A 592 34.54 2.19 -15.91
N GLN A 593 35.49 2.83 -15.22
CA GLN A 593 35.67 4.29 -15.26
C GLN A 593 36.11 4.77 -16.65
N ALA A 594 36.94 3.99 -17.36
CA ALA A 594 37.29 4.29 -18.75
C ALA A 594 36.08 4.16 -19.68
N GLN A 595 35.26 3.11 -19.50
CA GLN A 595 34.01 2.92 -20.25
C GLN A 595 32.95 3.99 -19.94
N LEU A 596 32.86 4.43 -18.68
CA LEU A 596 31.98 5.53 -18.27
C LEU A 596 32.39 6.84 -18.96
N LYS A 597 33.69 7.13 -19.02
CA LYS A 597 34.20 8.30 -19.74
C LYS A 597 33.90 8.27 -21.23
N GLU A 598 34.03 7.11 -21.87
CA GLU A 598 33.68 6.90 -23.29
C GLU A 598 32.16 7.02 -23.54
N SER A 599 31.35 6.55 -22.59
CA SER A 599 29.89 6.72 -22.59
C SER A 599 29.48 8.18 -22.37
N GLU A 600 30.16 8.92 -21.49
CA GLU A 600 29.91 10.35 -21.25
C GLU A 600 30.29 11.21 -22.46
N GLU A 601 31.38 10.89 -23.14
CA GLU A 601 31.76 11.55 -24.41
C GLU A 601 30.75 11.24 -25.52
N SER A 602 30.27 10.00 -25.61
CA SER A 602 29.22 9.60 -26.56
C SER A 602 27.87 10.25 -26.23
N HIS A 603 27.50 10.33 -24.95
CA HIS A 603 26.28 10.99 -24.50
C HIS A 603 26.34 12.51 -24.72
N ARG A 604 27.50 13.14 -24.51
CA ARG A 604 27.69 14.57 -24.79
C ARG A 604 27.55 14.87 -26.28
N LYS A 605 28.04 13.98 -27.14
CA LYS A 605 27.88 14.05 -28.60
C LYS A 605 26.41 13.84 -29.01
N TYR A 606 25.73 12.89 -28.37
CA TYR A 606 24.28 12.69 -28.52
C TYR A 606 23.50 13.93 -28.07
N VAL A 607 23.83 14.55 -26.93
CA VAL A 607 23.20 15.79 -26.45
C VAL A 607 23.49 16.97 -27.39
N GLU A 608 24.68 17.06 -27.97
CA GLU A 608 25.00 18.06 -29.01
C GLU A 608 24.17 17.86 -30.28
N GLU A 609 23.89 16.60 -30.65
CA GLU A 609 23.02 16.24 -31.78
C GLU A 609 21.52 16.42 -31.45
N THR A 610 21.12 16.18 -30.20
CA THR A 610 19.73 16.28 -29.72
C THR A 610 19.36 17.71 -29.33
N SER A 611 20.32 18.58 -29.01
CA SER A 611 20.12 20.02 -28.73
C SER A 611 19.72 20.84 -29.97
N LYS A 612 19.81 20.23 -31.16
CA LYS A 612 19.25 20.76 -32.41
C LYS A 612 17.79 20.35 -32.63
N GLY A 613 17.24 19.50 -31.76
CA GLY A 613 15.85 19.05 -31.76
C GLY A 613 14.98 19.91 -30.85
N THR A 614 13.81 20.28 -31.36
CA THR A 614 12.79 21.08 -30.68
C THR A 614 12.14 20.29 -29.55
N VAL A 615 11.97 20.88 -28.36
CA VAL A 615 11.32 20.21 -27.22
C VAL A 615 9.83 20.58 -27.20
N LEU A 616 8.97 19.61 -27.52
CA LEU A 616 7.52 19.73 -27.41
C LEU A 616 7.02 19.19 -26.07
N GLY A 617 6.25 20.01 -25.34
CA GLY A 617 5.49 19.57 -24.17
C GLY A 617 4.33 18.63 -24.54
N TYR A 618 3.80 17.91 -23.55
CA TYR A 618 2.87 16.75 -23.67
C TYR A 618 1.47 17.05 -24.25
N ALA A 619 1.27 18.22 -24.86
CA ALA A 619 0.11 18.54 -25.69
C ALA A 619 0.49 19.47 -26.86
N GLY A 620 1.55 19.16 -27.62
CA GLY A 620 1.69 19.58 -29.02
C GLY A 620 1.73 21.07 -29.39
N LEU A 621 1.50 22.02 -28.47
CA LEU A 621 1.04 23.37 -28.83
C LEU A 621 1.75 24.52 -28.13
N ILE A 622 2.66 24.26 -27.19
CA ILE A 622 3.50 25.30 -26.58
C ILE A 622 4.94 24.83 -26.59
N HIS A 623 5.76 25.58 -27.31
CA HIS A 623 7.20 25.38 -27.37
C HIS A 623 7.81 25.78 -26.03
N LEU A 624 8.31 24.81 -25.29
CA LEU A 624 9.04 25.03 -24.03
C LEU A 624 10.52 25.33 -24.27
N ASP A 625 10.91 25.56 -25.53
CA ASP A 625 12.29 25.86 -25.93
C ASP A 625 12.85 27.10 -25.20
N PHE A 626 11.99 28.00 -24.69
CA PHE A 626 12.42 29.12 -23.84
C PHE A 626 13.12 28.66 -22.55
N LEU A 627 12.77 27.49 -22.01
CA LEU A 627 13.43 26.91 -20.84
C LEU A 627 14.92 26.62 -21.09
N ASN A 628 15.33 26.40 -22.35
CA ASN A 628 16.73 26.22 -22.72
C ASN A 628 17.52 27.55 -22.72
N THR A 629 16.81 28.68 -22.67
CA THR A 629 17.40 30.03 -22.73
C THR A 629 17.44 30.73 -21.36
N LEU A 630 16.82 30.15 -20.34
CA LEU A 630 16.81 30.69 -18.98
C LEU A 630 18.15 30.41 -18.28
N SER A 631 18.63 31.40 -17.52
CA SER A 631 19.72 31.17 -16.57
C SER A 631 19.25 30.29 -15.41
N ASP A 632 20.16 29.64 -14.69
CA ASP A 632 19.80 28.85 -13.51
C ASP A 632 19.10 29.71 -12.42
N VAL A 633 19.32 31.03 -12.40
CA VAL A 633 18.62 31.94 -11.46
C VAL A 633 17.18 32.18 -11.92
N ASP A 634 16.98 32.46 -13.21
CA ASP A 634 15.65 32.73 -13.77
C ASP A 634 14.76 31.49 -13.78
N LEU A 635 15.36 30.31 -13.95
CA LEU A 635 14.66 29.02 -13.89
C LEU A 635 14.15 28.74 -12.47
N ARG A 636 14.97 28.92 -11.43
CA ARG A 636 14.53 28.79 -10.02
C ARG A 636 13.41 29.77 -9.69
N GLN A 637 13.55 31.01 -10.14
CA GLN A 637 12.51 32.01 -9.93
C GLN A 637 11.20 31.62 -10.64
N LEU A 638 11.26 31.05 -11.85
CA LEU A 638 10.09 30.53 -12.54
C LEU A 638 9.46 29.35 -11.78
N LYS A 639 10.25 28.40 -11.28
CA LYS A 639 9.77 27.27 -10.46
C LYS A 639 9.03 27.76 -9.22
N GLN A 640 9.60 28.72 -8.49
CA GLN A 640 8.97 29.32 -7.32
C GLN A 640 7.68 30.07 -7.67
N GLN A 641 7.70 30.92 -8.70
CA GLN A 641 6.52 31.70 -9.10
C GLN A 641 5.37 30.82 -9.58
N VAL A 642 5.66 29.67 -10.21
CA VAL A 642 4.66 28.68 -10.62
C VAL A 642 4.11 27.93 -9.40
N LYS A 643 4.96 27.56 -8.42
CA LYS A 643 4.50 26.99 -7.13
C LYS A 643 3.61 27.97 -6.35
N ASP A 644 4.00 29.24 -6.26
CA ASP A 644 3.24 30.29 -5.58
C ASP A 644 1.88 30.50 -6.26
N ALA A 645 1.84 30.52 -7.60
CA ALA A 645 0.60 30.58 -8.35
C ALA A 645 -0.30 29.39 -8.02
N LEU A 646 0.21 28.15 -8.00
CA LEU A 646 -0.57 26.98 -7.61
C LEU A 646 -1.06 27.02 -6.15
N ALA A 647 -0.29 27.60 -5.24
CA ALA A 647 -0.73 27.78 -3.85
C ALA A 647 -1.92 28.75 -3.75
N HIS A 648 -1.98 29.79 -4.59
CA HIS A 648 -3.13 30.71 -4.66
C HIS A 648 -4.39 30.04 -5.22
N LEU A 649 -4.25 28.92 -5.95
CA LEU A 649 -5.35 28.11 -6.48
C LEU A 649 -6.05 27.25 -5.42
N ALA A 650 -5.43 27.08 -4.25
CA ALA A 650 -6.02 26.35 -3.13
C ALA A 650 -7.09 27.16 -2.36
N GLY A 651 -7.35 28.43 -2.73
CA GLY A 651 -8.36 29.32 -2.14
C GLY A 651 -9.45 29.80 -3.13
N ASP A 652 -10.29 30.76 -2.70
CA ASP A 652 -11.34 31.36 -3.56
C ASP A 652 -10.71 32.18 -4.71
N VAL A 653 -11.13 31.90 -5.94
CA VAL A 653 -10.47 32.37 -7.17
C VAL A 653 -11.08 33.67 -7.68
N ASP A 654 -10.39 34.81 -7.53
CA ASP A 654 -10.70 36.05 -8.29
C ASP A 654 -10.05 36.01 -9.67
N TRP A 655 -10.88 35.91 -10.71
CA TRP A 655 -10.43 35.81 -12.10
C TRP A 655 -9.61 37.03 -12.57
N ARG A 656 -9.91 38.25 -12.09
CA ARG A 656 -9.15 39.44 -12.49
C ARG A 656 -7.72 39.39 -11.94
N HIS A 657 -7.56 38.85 -10.73
CA HIS A 657 -6.26 38.65 -10.12
C HIS A 657 -5.47 37.58 -10.88
N TRP A 658 -6.12 36.48 -11.24
CA TRP A 658 -5.52 35.41 -12.05
C TRP A 658 -5.09 35.86 -13.45
N GLN A 659 -5.88 36.69 -14.11
CA GLN A 659 -5.49 37.30 -15.38
C GLN A 659 -4.23 38.16 -15.23
N SER A 660 -4.01 38.81 -14.08
CA SER A 660 -2.78 39.56 -13.80
C SER A 660 -1.58 38.62 -13.71
N ILE A 661 -1.67 37.56 -12.89
CA ILE A 661 -0.61 36.58 -12.69
C ILE A 661 -0.17 35.96 -14.03
N ILE A 662 -1.11 35.50 -14.85
CA ILE A 662 -0.81 34.88 -16.15
C ILE A 662 -0.17 35.89 -17.11
N ARG A 663 -0.65 37.13 -17.14
CA ARG A 663 -0.08 38.19 -17.99
C ARG A 663 1.34 38.56 -17.55
N GLU A 664 1.58 38.63 -16.24
CA GLU A 664 2.89 38.90 -15.66
C GLU A 664 3.88 37.78 -16.01
N LEU A 665 3.49 36.51 -15.82
CA LEU A 665 4.34 35.37 -16.19
C LEU A 665 4.60 35.33 -17.70
N ASN A 666 3.58 35.51 -18.54
CA ASN A 666 3.75 35.54 -20.00
C ASN A 666 4.63 36.69 -20.47
N SER A 667 4.47 37.88 -19.89
CA SER A 667 5.27 39.05 -20.22
C SER A 667 6.73 38.87 -19.78
N LYS A 668 6.97 38.19 -18.66
CA LYS A 668 8.30 38.03 -18.07
C LYS A 668 9.09 36.92 -18.74
N TYR A 669 8.46 35.80 -19.07
CA TYR A 669 9.12 34.60 -19.58
C TYR A 669 8.86 34.32 -21.06
N GLY A 670 8.02 35.14 -21.71
CA GLY A 670 7.85 35.13 -23.16
C GLY A 670 7.20 33.85 -23.70
N PHE A 671 6.12 33.38 -23.08
CA PHE A 671 5.41 32.16 -23.50
C PHE A 671 4.70 32.28 -24.88
N GLN A 672 4.80 33.44 -25.55
CA GLN A 672 4.24 33.75 -26.88
C GLN A 672 2.71 33.60 -26.99
N LEU A 673 2.01 33.86 -25.89
CA LEU A 673 0.56 33.76 -25.82
C LEU A 673 -0.08 35.01 -26.45
N LEU A 674 -0.87 34.86 -27.51
CA LEU A 674 -1.48 35.98 -28.25
C LEU A 674 -2.87 36.36 -27.69
N TYR A 675 -3.15 37.67 -27.64
CA TYR A 675 -4.45 38.26 -27.28
C TYR A 675 -5.11 38.85 -28.55
N GLY A 676 -6.26 38.31 -28.95
CA GLY A 676 -7.03 38.83 -30.09
C GLY A 676 -8.02 39.92 -29.68
N SER A 677 -8.22 40.92 -30.54
CA SER A 677 -9.07 42.12 -30.33
C SER A 677 -10.59 41.88 -30.23
N GLY A 678 -11.03 40.62 -30.12
CA GLY A 678 -12.45 40.22 -30.05
C GLY A 678 -12.89 39.60 -28.72
N GLY A 679 -12.02 39.52 -27.70
CA GLY A 679 -12.40 38.96 -26.39
C GLY A 679 -12.51 37.43 -26.31
N HIS A 680 -11.94 36.69 -27.27
CA HIS A 680 -11.86 35.22 -27.25
C HIS A 680 -10.40 34.74 -27.47
N TYR A 681 -10.07 33.57 -26.92
CA TYR A 681 -8.78 32.89 -27.10
C TYR A 681 -8.93 31.79 -28.18
N GLU A 682 -8.19 31.89 -29.28
CA GLU A 682 -8.07 30.82 -30.28
C GLU A 682 -6.60 30.55 -30.57
N GLY A 683 -6.12 29.36 -30.18
CA GLY A 683 -4.83 28.85 -30.65
C GLY A 683 -4.92 28.46 -32.13
N ARG A 684 -3.85 28.66 -32.89
CA ARG A 684 -3.78 28.49 -34.37
C ARG A 684 -4.16 27.08 -34.89
N HIS A 685 -4.34 26.12 -33.98
CA HIS A 685 -4.52 24.69 -34.25
C HIS A 685 -5.72 24.06 -33.49
N TRP A 686 -6.74 24.85 -33.11
CA TRP A 686 -7.93 24.36 -32.38
C TRP A 686 -8.61 23.12 -33.01
N LYS A 687 -8.60 23.01 -34.34
CA LYS A 687 -9.10 21.82 -35.06
C LYS A 687 -8.24 20.57 -34.81
N GLU A 688 -6.93 20.73 -34.77
CA GLU A 688 -5.98 19.66 -34.46
C GLU A 688 -6.06 19.28 -32.98
N TRP A 689 -6.35 20.23 -32.08
CA TRP A 689 -6.62 19.93 -30.66
C TRP A 689 -7.85 19.03 -30.50
N LYS A 690 -8.91 19.25 -31.29
CA LYS A 690 -10.10 18.40 -31.30
C LYS A 690 -9.78 16.98 -31.81
N GLU A 691 -8.93 16.86 -32.82
CA GLU A 691 -8.47 15.56 -33.34
C GLU A 691 -7.46 14.86 -32.39
N ILE A 692 -6.61 15.61 -31.69
CA ILE A 692 -5.72 15.11 -30.63
C ILE A 692 -6.52 14.67 -29.41
N GLN A 693 -7.59 15.38 -29.04
CA GLN A 693 -8.51 14.94 -27.99
C GLN A 693 -9.19 13.60 -28.35
N TYR A 694 -9.47 13.37 -29.64
CA TYR A 694 -9.98 12.10 -30.15
C TYR A 694 -8.88 11.02 -30.27
N SER A 695 -7.62 11.39 -30.56
CA SER A 695 -6.49 10.45 -30.70
C SER A 695 -5.80 10.10 -29.38
N ALA A 696 -5.90 10.95 -28.35
CA ALA A 696 -5.44 10.72 -26.99
C ALA A 696 -6.25 9.66 -26.22
N ASN A 697 -7.27 9.06 -26.86
CA ASN A 697 -7.83 7.77 -26.43
C ASN A 697 -6.80 6.62 -26.47
N ASN A 698 -5.63 6.81 -27.10
CA ASN A 698 -4.67 5.74 -27.40
C ASN A 698 -3.29 5.85 -26.72
N SER A 699 -3.06 6.78 -25.78
CA SER A 699 -1.78 6.90 -25.04
C SER A 699 -1.96 6.85 -23.52
N ASP A 700 -1.09 6.10 -22.84
CA ASP A 700 -1.05 5.76 -21.40
C ASP A 700 -2.05 6.45 -20.48
N TYR A 701 -3.03 5.65 -20.09
CA TYR A 701 -4.32 6.01 -19.53
C TYR A 701 -4.27 6.47 -18.04
N ASP A 702 -3.24 6.08 -17.28
CA ASP A 702 -3.25 6.24 -15.82
C ASP A 702 -2.97 7.67 -15.31
N ARG A 703 -2.25 8.51 -16.07
CA ARG A 703 -1.98 9.91 -15.68
C ARG A 703 -3.14 10.85 -16.07
N THR A 704 -3.85 10.52 -17.15
CA THR A 704 -5.00 11.28 -17.67
C THR A 704 -6.25 11.11 -16.80
N VAL A 705 -6.38 10.00 -16.07
CA VAL A 705 -7.48 9.75 -15.12
C VAL A 705 -7.28 10.52 -13.81
N ALA A 706 -6.05 10.64 -13.30
CA ALA A 706 -5.74 11.52 -12.17
C ALA A 706 -6.05 12.99 -12.49
N PHE A 707 -5.82 13.38 -13.74
CA PHE A 707 -6.16 14.68 -14.33
C PHE A 707 -7.69 14.89 -14.45
N ARG A 708 -8.44 13.90 -14.97
CA ARG A 708 -9.92 13.96 -15.04
C ARG A 708 -10.59 14.01 -13.67
N ASN A 709 -10.07 13.30 -12.67
CA ASN A 709 -10.67 13.24 -11.33
C ASN A 709 -10.49 14.53 -10.53
N ARG A 710 -9.38 15.26 -10.71
CA ARG A 710 -9.21 16.61 -10.12
C ARG A 710 -10.08 17.65 -10.84
N ILE A 711 -10.22 17.56 -12.16
CA ILE A 711 -11.07 18.46 -12.95
C ILE A 711 -12.56 18.20 -12.70
N GLY A 712 -12.98 16.94 -12.54
CA GLY A 712 -14.37 16.57 -12.24
C GLY A 712 -14.86 17.06 -10.88
N GLN A 713 -13.97 17.16 -9.89
CA GLN A 713 -14.26 17.80 -8.60
C GLN A 713 -14.41 19.32 -8.72
N TRP A 714 -13.70 19.95 -9.67
CA TRP A 714 -13.74 21.39 -9.90
C TRP A 714 -14.95 21.84 -10.73
N CYS A 715 -15.32 21.05 -11.76
CA CYS A 715 -16.48 21.31 -12.62
C CYS A 715 -17.83 21.04 -11.93
N ASN A 716 -17.88 20.21 -10.88
CA ASN A 716 -19.12 19.87 -10.15
C ASN A 716 -19.51 20.90 -9.08
N ASN A 717 -18.76 21.99 -8.91
CA ASN A 717 -19.15 23.07 -8.02
C ASN A 717 -20.19 23.96 -8.72
N SER A 718 -21.48 23.62 -8.56
CA SER A 718 -22.64 24.21 -9.24
C SER A 718 -22.99 25.66 -8.86
N LYS A 719 -21.99 26.47 -8.50
CA LYS A 719 -22.13 27.90 -8.12
C LYS A 719 -21.25 28.83 -8.96
N TRP A 720 -21.10 28.55 -10.26
CA TRP A 720 -20.42 29.47 -11.17
C TRP A 720 -21.44 30.28 -11.99
N ASN A 721 -21.69 31.53 -11.59
CA ASN A 721 -22.34 32.55 -12.41
C ASN A 721 -21.29 33.54 -12.89
N ALA A 722 -20.61 33.24 -14.00
CA ALA A 722 -19.81 34.23 -14.70
C ALA A 722 -20.69 34.99 -15.69
N GLU A 723 -20.82 36.31 -15.53
CA GLU A 723 -21.34 37.18 -16.59
C GLU A 723 -20.33 37.19 -17.75
N GLY A 724 -20.71 36.59 -18.88
CA GLY A 724 -19.89 36.54 -20.10
C GLY A 724 -19.55 35.10 -20.51
N GLY A 725 -20.22 34.62 -21.56
CA GLY A 725 -19.97 33.30 -22.14
C GLY A 725 -18.51 33.11 -22.59
N ASP A 726 -18.04 31.86 -22.50
CA ASP A 726 -16.70 31.34 -22.89
C ASP A 726 -15.46 31.76 -22.08
N ALA A 727 -15.61 32.52 -20.99
CA ALA A 727 -14.52 32.76 -20.04
C ALA A 727 -14.03 31.48 -19.34
N ALA A 728 -14.91 30.48 -19.16
CA ALA A 728 -14.61 29.24 -18.45
C ALA A 728 -13.66 28.30 -19.22
N GLY A 729 -13.83 28.16 -20.55
CA GLY A 729 -12.94 27.33 -21.38
C GLY A 729 -11.53 27.91 -21.48
N SER A 730 -11.45 29.24 -21.55
CA SER A 730 -10.18 29.97 -21.56
C SER A 730 -9.46 29.84 -20.21
N ALA A 731 -10.18 29.98 -19.08
CA ALA A 731 -9.62 29.77 -17.75
C ALA A 731 -9.07 28.34 -17.56
N LEU A 732 -9.80 27.33 -18.06
CA LEU A 732 -9.40 25.92 -17.98
C LEU A 732 -8.08 25.65 -18.74
N MET A 733 -7.91 26.25 -19.92
CA MET A 733 -6.64 26.14 -20.68
C MET A 733 -5.46 26.73 -19.92
N TRP A 734 -5.62 27.89 -19.29
CA TRP A 734 -4.54 28.56 -18.58
C TRP A 734 -4.16 27.88 -17.26
N LEU A 735 -5.15 27.35 -16.55
CA LEU A 735 -4.94 26.50 -15.37
C LEU A 735 -4.20 25.22 -15.73
N THR A 736 -4.63 24.58 -16.83
CA THR A 736 -3.96 23.40 -17.37
C THR A 736 -2.51 23.72 -17.73
N PHE A 737 -2.25 24.88 -18.36
CA PHE A 737 -0.89 25.32 -18.67
C PHE A 737 -0.02 25.52 -17.43
N ILE A 738 -0.49 26.20 -16.39
CA ILE A 738 0.30 26.44 -15.16
C ILE A 738 0.58 25.14 -14.41
N ILE A 739 -0.40 24.22 -14.33
CA ILE A 739 -0.21 22.89 -13.73
C ILE A 739 0.77 22.05 -14.55
N GLN A 740 0.66 22.06 -15.88
CA GLN A 740 1.60 21.32 -16.74
C GLN A 740 3.00 21.93 -16.71
N LEU A 741 3.11 23.25 -16.69
CA LEU A 741 4.37 23.94 -16.56
C LEU A 741 5.02 23.59 -15.22
N HIS A 742 4.25 23.53 -14.13
CA HIS A 742 4.73 23.03 -12.85
C HIS A 742 5.29 21.60 -12.96
N ASP A 743 4.52 20.67 -13.51
CA ASP A 743 4.93 19.26 -13.60
C ASP A 743 6.16 19.06 -14.50
N VAL A 744 6.27 19.82 -15.59
CA VAL A 744 7.47 19.82 -16.43
C VAL A 744 8.66 20.40 -15.67
N LEU A 745 8.46 21.50 -14.93
CA LEU A 745 9.50 22.12 -14.12
C LEU A 745 10.01 21.24 -12.96
N GLN A 746 9.20 20.29 -12.47
CA GLN A 746 9.64 19.30 -11.48
C GLN A 746 10.66 18.31 -12.04
N VAL A 747 10.60 18.02 -13.35
CA VAL A 747 11.49 17.04 -14.00
C VAL A 747 12.55 17.69 -14.90
N TYR A 748 12.36 18.94 -15.30
CA TYR A 748 13.28 19.69 -16.15
C TYR A 748 14.37 20.38 -15.32
N ARG A 749 15.63 20.05 -15.61
CA ARG A 749 16.83 20.47 -14.84
C ARG A 749 16.57 20.37 -13.33
N PRO A 750 16.39 19.15 -12.80
CA PRO A 750 16.07 18.94 -11.38
C PRO A 750 17.23 19.33 -10.46
N ASP A 751 18.44 19.50 -11.01
CA ASP A 751 19.62 20.09 -10.36
C ASP A 751 19.45 21.58 -10.04
N VAL A 752 18.47 22.25 -10.63
CA VAL A 752 18.17 23.68 -10.46
C VAL A 752 16.83 23.80 -9.74
N CYS A 753 16.83 23.76 -8.40
CA CYS A 753 15.63 23.85 -7.56
C CYS A 753 15.18 25.28 -7.33
#